data_AF-A0A9D7RDB9-F1
#
_entry.id   AF-A0A9D7RDB9-F1
#
_cell.length_a   1.000
_cell.length_b   1.000
_cell.length_c   1.000
_cell.angle_alpha   90.00
_cell.angle_beta   90.00
_cell.angle_gamma   90.00
#
_symmetry.space_group_name_H-M   'P 1'
#
loop_
_entity.id
_entity.type
_entity.pdbx_description
1 polymer ?
#
loop_
_entity_poly.entity_id
_entity_poly.type
_entity_poly.pdbx_seq_one_letter_code
_entity_poly.pdbx_strand_id
1 'polypeptide(L)'
;MLLRSLLCSSVALLASAFGFAQDLPAPTSQQLSELGTTAAWMRAGGTEPGSSETLQVSRPGFKAELSVRGFEMTPFRGVEAARSLPWAWSETEVRRGDHAFDSTVPAKLGAQHELAWLDRGDWSERYELRADGLEQSFLFHALPGDGGDLVVRGAIRSELRAEKRAAQHAELRFADERGETALSYGRAIAIDARGRRLELASSFDGTHLEIRVDAAWLAEAALPLLVDPLVAGGAVPGAFSGSALRSTCVALDGESSSAQWLVGVVRAFSATDSDLAAYLCDAGFANPRLVYLDATTATSDHSFCAAYLPGADRWLFAHQRDFAAAGGVFSSVRVVFHDRQSTTTGSGTVISLAGNPTHSYSAPQLAGGSLQSSDLYALLTFQSDATTTRENTAASLVRAAFLNGVNRTAAAPIDLAPGRPGAGFDRERPSVIAARFFQGEQWVCVWTERPTQAGGKAKLVATHVSPVGAAQSVVDLYTFPGARHVTRPLVSGMLNHYTVAFGGSFDLAQAEANELFAFAMDWDGPNQAPVLLSAPRSIAGPLSSGATLQPIELDHDEYTFSHAAVVYLERSSVGGTQRLRSRVARLGGTGGLLETATLFDTAGQDAAAPSVVYSYAARRFTVASGAAIGSAPVHLGTLQHPGDALVSNIGGGCGAARILSSTPLAGSRLFEVALDHLPPNAPVLLWFSLGEASFSLAGIGLQGCTLRVDPASPFFVSVPLLGDASGEATLPIPLPDAPPFVGNVFVQGIYGAPGANALNLLLTDAGEVAVR
;
A
#
# COMPACT_ATOMS: atom_id res chain seq x y z
N MET A 1 -17.85 -0.17 -37.71
CA MET A 1 -16.38 -0.35 -37.71
C MET A 1 -15.66 0.68 -38.59
N LEU A 2 -15.98 0.82 -39.89
CA LEU A 2 -15.33 1.79 -40.79
C LEU A 2 -15.43 3.26 -40.32
N LEU A 3 -16.60 3.71 -39.85
CA LEU A 3 -16.80 5.08 -39.35
C LEU A 3 -15.98 5.38 -38.09
N ARG A 4 -15.91 4.42 -37.15
CA ARG A 4 -15.05 4.51 -35.94
C ARG A 4 -13.58 4.63 -36.32
N SER A 5 -13.13 3.85 -37.31
CA SER A 5 -11.74 3.91 -37.78
C SER A 5 -11.41 5.25 -38.46
N LEU A 6 -12.34 5.84 -39.21
CA LEU A 6 -12.20 7.16 -39.85
C LEU A 6 -12.18 8.31 -38.82
N LEU A 7 -13.08 8.28 -37.83
CA LEU A 7 -13.11 9.26 -36.73
C LEU A 7 -11.82 9.20 -35.90
N CYS A 8 -11.38 8.01 -35.47
CA CYS A 8 -10.13 7.86 -34.72
C CYS A 8 -8.90 8.29 -35.53
N SER A 9 -8.83 7.96 -36.83
CA SER A 9 -7.69 8.31 -37.68
C SER A 9 -7.59 9.83 -37.94
N SER A 10 -8.75 10.50 -38.11
CA SER A 10 -8.79 11.95 -38.36
C SER A 10 -8.46 12.77 -37.11
N VAL A 11 -8.94 12.31 -35.94
CA VAL A 11 -8.59 12.90 -34.64
C VAL A 11 -7.09 12.69 -34.33
N ALA A 12 -6.54 11.51 -34.62
CA ALA A 12 -5.11 11.23 -34.43
C ALA A 12 -4.20 12.10 -35.31
N LEU A 13 -4.63 12.42 -36.54
CA LEU A 13 -3.87 13.29 -37.45
C LEU A 13 -3.76 14.73 -36.90
N LEU A 14 -4.82 15.24 -36.28
CA LEU A 14 -4.86 16.58 -35.67
C LEU A 14 -4.12 16.65 -34.34
N ALA A 15 -4.21 15.60 -33.52
CA ALA A 15 -3.55 15.53 -32.24
C ALA A 15 -2.00 15.56 -32.40
N SER A 16 -1.47 15.06 -33.53
CA SER A 16 -0.02 15.10 -33.82
C SER A 16 0.58 16.51 -33.93
N ALA A 17 -0.25 17.57 -34.04
CA ALA A 17 0.19 18.96 -34.10
C ALA A 17 0.26 19.67 -32.73
N PHE A 18 -0.30 19.09 -31.65
CA PHE A 18 -0.40 19.74 -30.35
C PHE A 18 -0.20 18.73 -29.20
N GLY A 19 0.86 18.92 -28.40
CA GLY A 19 0.97 18.35 -27.05
C GLY A 19 2.05 17.29 -26.87
N PHE A 20 3.08 17.65 -26.09
CA PHE A 20 3.82 16.68 -25.28
C PHE A 20 3.12 16.56 -23.92
N ALA A 21 3.18 15.39 -23.28
CA ALA A 21 2.71 15.23 -21.90
C ALA A 21 3.36 16.32 -21.02
N GLN A 22 2.54 17.06 -20.27
CA GLN A 22 3.02 18.13 -19.40
C GLN A 22 3.44 17.53 -18.06
N ASP A 23 4.66 17.86 -17.61
CA ASP A 23 5.01 17.69 -16.20
C ASP A 23 4.26 18.78 -15.42
N LEU A 24 3.24 18.36 -14.67
CA LEU A 24 2.47 19.24 -13.81
C LEU A 24 3.25 19.58 -12.53
N PRO A 25 2.97 20.73 -11.89
CA PRO A 25 3.51 21.01 -10.56
C PRO A 25 3.17 19.88 -9.59
N ALA A 26 4.04 19.66 -8.60
CA ALA A 26 3.83 18.64 -7.59
C ALA A 26 2.43 18.77 -6.97
N PRO A 27 1.70 17.65 -6.79
CA PRO A 27 0.38 17.69 -6.18
C PRO A 27 0.44 18.34 -4.80
N THR A 28 -0.66 18.97 -4.37
CA THR A 28 -0.76 19.56 -3.04
C THR A 28 -0.40 18.51 -2.00
N SER A 29 0.76 18.68 -1.35
CA SER A 29 1.29 17.68 -0.43
C SER A 29 0.82 17.96 0.98
N GLN A 30 0.25 16.94 1.61
CA GLN A 30 -0.02 16.93 3.04
C GLN A 30 1.00 15.99 3.68
N GLN A 31 1.71 16.48 4.69
CA GLN A 31 2.67 15.69 5.45
C GLN A 31 1.96 15.06 6.66
N LEU A 32 2.19 13.76 6.86
CA LEU A 32 1.74 13.05 8.06
C LEU A 32 2.89 13.00 9.08
N SER A 33 3.03 14.05 9.89
CA SER A 33 4.05 14.11 10.94
C SER A 33 3.76 13.22 12.15
N GLU A 34 2.51 12.74 12.28
CA GLU A 34 2.04 11.97 13.45
C GLU A 34 2.16 10.45 13.27
N LEU A 35 2.33 9.96 12.04
CA LEU A 35 2.58 8.54 11.79
C LEU A 35 3.96 8.16 12.34
N GLY A 36 4.01 7.74 13.60
CA GLY A 36 5.18 7.08 14.18
C GLY A 36 6.08 7.92 15.09
N THR A 37 5.79 9.19 15.39
CA THR A 37 6.70 10.04 16.20
C THR A 37 6.43 10.05 17.71
N THR A 38 5.22 9.76 18.19
CA THR A 38 4.88 9.93 19.62
C THR A 38 4.15 8.77 20.28
N ALA A 39 3.49 7.91 19.52
CA ALA A 39 2.59 6.92 20.12
C ALA A 39 3.34 5.66 20.61
N ALA A 40 3.00 5.27 21.83
CA ALA A 40 3.37 4.02 22.48
C ALA A 40 2.51 2.90 21.93
N TRP A 41 3.09 1.74 21.71
CA TRP A 41 2.31 0.60 21.25
C TRP A 41 2.61 -0.62 22.10
N MET A 42 1.56 -1.26 22.60
CA MET A 42 1.65 -2.52 23.32
C MET A 42 0.66 -3.51 22.71
N ARG A 43 1.14 -4.71 22.36
CA ARG A 43 0.35 -5.78 21.76
C ARG A 43 0.64 -7.10 22.48
N ALA A 44 -0.40 -7.78 22.96
CA ALA A 44 -0.27 -9.16 23.42
C ALA A 44 0.10 -10.07 22.24
N GLY A 45 1.30 -10.66 22.30
CA GLY A 45 1.74 -11.76 21.46
C GLY A 45 1.19 -13.07 22.00
N GLY A 46 0.36 -13.78 21.23
CA GLY A 46 -0.23 -15.01 21.76
C GLY A 46 -1.20 -15.76 20.86
N THR A 47 -1.30 -15.46 19.57
CA THR A 47 -2.20 -16.24 18.69
C THR A 47 -1.50 -17.37 17.96
N GLU A 48 -0.17 -17.52 18.08
CA GLU A 48 0.53 -18.64 17.46
C GLU A 48 0.42 -19.89 18.35
N PRO A 49 -0.06 -21.03 17.83
CA PRO A 49 -0.07 -22.28 18.58
C PRO A 49 1.35 -22.61 19.08
N GLY A 50 1.57 -22.50 20.40
CA GLY A 50 2.84 -22.83 21.05
C GLY A 50 3.79 -21.65 21.33
N SER A 51 3.46 -20.41 20.98
CA SER A 51 4.23 -19.25 21.46
C SER A 51 3.96 -19.06 22.96
N SER A 52 5.00 -18.88 23.77
CA SER A 52 4.85 -18.38 25.14
C SER A 52 4.08 -17.06 25.13
N GLU A 53 3.30 -16.78 26.17
CA GLU A 53 2.67 -15.47 26.34
C GLU A 53 3.76 -14.39 26.35
N THR A 54 3.83 -13.61 25.28
CA THR A 54 4.72 -12.45 25.18
C THR A 54 3.93 -11.19 24.91
N LEU A 55 4.51 -10.02 25.20
CA LEU A 55 3.93 -8.73 24.89
C LEU A 55 4.96 -7.96 24.07
N GLN A 56 4.57 -7.54 22.89
CA GLN A 56 5.42 -6.78 21.99
C GLN A 56 5.15 -5.30 22.14
N VAL A 57 6.23 -4.55 22.07
CA VAL A 57 6.22 -3.12 22.23
C VAL A 57 7.14 -2.48 21.21
N SER A 58 6.71 -1.37 20.63
CA SER A 58 7.57 -0.57 19.77
C SER A 58 7.45 0.92 20.06
N ARG A 59 8.59 1.58 20.08
CA ARG A 59 8.78 3.04 20.12
C ARG A 59 9.76 3.42 18.99
N PRO A 60 9.92 4.71 18.71
CA PRO A 60 10.93 5.18 17.76
C PRO A 60 12.36 4.70 18.05
N GLY A 61 12.76 4.73 19.32
CA GLY A 61 14.15 4.45 19.73
C GLY A 61 14.42 3.00 20.13
N PHE A 62 13.39 2.17 20.30
CA PHE A 62 13.55 0.78 20.71
C PHE A 62 12.30 -0.04 20.39
N LYS A 63 12.48 -1.36 20.32
CA LYS A 63 11.38 -2.32 20.45
C LYS A 63 11.68 -3.27 21.59
N ALA A 64 10.66 -3.81 22.22
CA ALA A 64 10.81 -4.74 23.33
C ALA A 64 9.80 -5.88 23.24
N GLU A 65 10.21 -7.05 23.70
CA GLU A 65 9.38 -8.22 23.88
C GLU A 65 9.44 -8.62 25.36
N LEU A 66 8.30 -8.56 26.04
CA LEU A 66 8.15 -8.97 27.43
C LEU A 66 7.60 -10.38 27.48
N SER A 67 8.05 -11.16 28.45
CA SER A 67 7.61 -12.52 28.70
C SER A 67 7.52 -12.76 30.21
N VAL A 68 6.98 -13.91 30.61
CA VAL A 68 7.00 -14.34 32.02
C VAL A 68 8.41 -14.47 32.62
N ARG A 69 9.47 -14.47 31.80
CA ARG A 69 10.87 -14.56 32.26
C ARG A 69 11.57 -13.22 32.42
N GLY A 70 10.95 -12.11 31.99
CA GLY A 70 11.57 -10.79 31.90
C GLY A 70 11.33 -10.17 30.53
N PHE A 71 12.24 -9.32 30.05
CA PHE A 71 12.07 -8.66 28.76
C PHE A 71 13.36 -8.64 27.94
N GLU A 72 13.20 -8.57 26.62
CA GLU A 72 14.27 -8.31 25.66
C GLU A 72 13.98 -6.98 24.96
N MET A 73 14.95 -6.07 24.97
CA MET A 73 14.86 -4.77 24.31
C MET A 73 15.92 -4.69 23.21
N THR A 74 15.51 -4.31 22.01
CA THR A 74 16.41 -4.02 20.89
C THR A 74 16.40 -2.52 20.63
N PRO A 75 17.52 -1.82 20.84
CA PRO A 75 17.63 -0.41 20.50
C PRO A 75 17.59 -0.22 18.98
N PHE A 76 17.00 0.89 18.53
CA PHE A 76 17.02 1.26 17.12
C PHE A 76 18.45 1.61 16.68
N ARG A 77 18.89 1.07 15.54
CA ARG A 77 20.24 1.28 15.00
C ARG A 77 20.27 1.60 13.49
N GLY A 78 19.12 1.53 12.82
CA GLY A 78 19.00 1.79 11.39
C GLY A 78 19.54 0.67 10.50
N VAL A 79 19.38 0.86 9.18
CA VAL A 79 19.79 -0.13 8.14
C VAL A 79 21.29 -0.36 8.06
N GLU A 80 22.10 0.61 8.50
CA GLU A 80 23.56 0.55 8.43
C GLU A 80 24.19 -0.26 9.57
N ALA A 81 23.39 -0.64 10.57
CA ALA A 81 23.85 -1.52 11.63
C ALA A 81 24.26 -2.88 11.06
N ALA A 82 25.37 -3.43 11.55
CA ALA A 82 25.85 -4.74 11.09
C ALA A 82 24.91 -5.89 11.53
N ARG A 83 24.28 -5.75 12.70
CA ARG A 83 23.29 -6.68 13.27
C ARG A 83 22.47 -5.97 14.35
N SER A 84 21.33 -6.55 14.71
CA SER A 84 20.60 -6.16 15.93
C SER A 84 21.41 -6.50 17.18
N LEU A 85 21.30 -5.65 18.21
CA LEU A 85 22.02 -5.78 19.47
C LEU A 85 21.01 -5.89 20.63
N PRO A 86 20.30 -7.03 20.76
CA PRO A 86 19.31 -7.20 21.81
C PRO A 86 19.96 -7.13 23.19
N TRP A 87 19.21 -6.61 24.15
CA TRP A 87 19.54 -6.54 25.56
C TRP A 87 18.42 -7.22 26.33
N ALA A 88 18.69 -8.37 26.92
CA ALA A 88 17.70 -9.14 27.65
C ALA A 88 17.95 -9.08 29.16
N TRP A 89 16.89 -8.78 29.89
CA TRP A 89 16.79 -8.86 31.35
C TRP A 89 16.04 -10.11 31.75
N SER A 90 16.62 -10.88 32.67
CA SER A 90 15.92 -11.93 33.40
C SER A 90 16.14 -11.72 34.89
N GLU A 91 15.05 -11.59 35.63
CA GLU A 91 15.13 -11.63 37.10
C GLU A 91 15.68 -13.00 37.54
N THR A 92 16.62 -12.96 38.47
CA THR A 92 17.30 -14.16 39.01
C THR A 92 17.10 -14.33 40.49
N GLU A 93 16.95 -13.22 41.22
CA GLU A 93 16.79 -13.24 42.66
C GLU A 93 16.12 -11.94 43.13
N VAL A 94 15.09 -12.08 43.96
CA VAL A 94 14.54 -11.02 44.79
C VAL A 94 14.51 -11.52 46.22
N ARG A 95 15.20 -10.83 47.14
CA ARG A 95 15.28 -11.25 48.55
C ARG A 95 15.40 -10.07 49.51
N ARG A 96 15.01 -10.29 50.76
CA ARG A 96 15.28 -9.39 51.89
C ARG A 96 16.09 -10.11 52.97
N GLY A 97 17.30 -9.62 53.25
CA GLY A 97 18.24 -10.36 54.11
C GLY A 97 18.49 -11.76 53.56
N ASP A 98 18.23 -12.79 54.36
CA ASP A 98 18.34 -14.21 53.97
C ASP A 98 17.02 -14.80 53.44
N HIS A 99 15.95 -14.00 53.36
CA HIS A 99 14.63 -14.44 52.91
C HIS A 99 14.40 -14.12 51.44
N ALA A 100 14.44 -15.15 50.59
CA ALA A 100 14.02 -15.02 49.20
C ALA A 100 12.49 -14.83 49.10
N PHE A 101 12.05 -14.01 48.16
CA PHE A 101 10.65 -14.01 47.74
C PHE A 101 10.35 -15.32 47.00
N ASP A 102 9.12 -15.80 47.12
CA ASP A 102 8.73 -17.06 46.49
C ASP A 102 8.66 -16.91 44.96
N SER A 103 9.73 -17.35 44.28
CA SER A 103 9.81 -17.38 42.83
C SER A 103 9.03 -18.55 42.21
N THR A 104 8.37 -19.39 43.01
CA THR A 104 7.57 -20.52 42.51
C THR A 104 6.16 -20.11 42.09
N VAL A 105 5.68 -18.92 42.50
CA VAL A 105 4.44 -18.34 42.01
C VAL A 105 4.59 -18.08 40.49
N PRO A 106 3.81 -18.73 39.62
CA PRO A 106 3.90 -18.50 38.19
C PRO A 106 3.54 -17.05 37.89
N ALA A 107 4.46 -16.33 37.25
CA ALA A 107 4.23 -14.94 36.86
C ALA A 107 3.01 -14.86 35.92
N LYS A 108 2.07 -13.97 36.22
CA LYS A 108 0.95 -13.66 35.32
C LYS A 108 1.24 -12.36 34.59
N LEU A 109 1.28 -12.42 33.26
CA LEU A 109 1.46 -11.25 32.42
C LEU A 109 0.12 -10.53 32.23
N GLY A 110 0.05 -9.27 32.64
CA GLY A 110 -1.07 -8.36 32.41
C GLY A 110 -0.62 -7.12 31.64
N ALA A 111 -1.55 -6.48 30.94
CA ALA A 111 -1.30 -5.21 30.25
C ALA A 111 -2.54 -4.33 30.24
N GLN A 112 -2.34 -3.02 30.40
CA GLN A 112 -3.34 -1.98 30.28
C GLN A 112 -2.69 -0.70 29.77
N HIS A 113 -3.14 -0.20 28.61
CA HIS A 113 -2.59 1.00 27.96
C HIS A 113 -1.06 0.93 27.78
N GLU A 114 -0.33 1.83 28.45
CA GLU A 114 1.13 1.97 28.44
C GLU A 114 1.81 1.23 29.60
N LEU A 115 1.08 0.36 30.33
CA LEU A 115 1.61 -0.41 31.45
C LEU A 115 1.43 -1.92 31.21
N ALA A 116 2.51 -2.67 31.40
CA ALA A 116 2.48 -4.13 31.55
C ALA A 116 3.02 -4.54 32.91
N TRP A 117 2.62 -5.70 33.41
CA TRP A 117 3.11 -6.22 34.68
C TRP A 117 3.19 -7.73 34.73
N LEU A 118 4.13 -8.23 35.52
CA LEU A 118 4.26 -9.63 35.94
C LEU A 118 3.89 -9.70 37.43
N ASP A 119 2.72 -10.27 37.72
CA ASP A 119 2.30 -10.53 39.10
C ASP A 119 3.05 -11.75 39.66
N ARG A 120 3.82 -11.54 40.74
CA ARG A 120 4.66 -12.53 41.41
C ARG A 120 4.16 -12.81 42.85
N GLY A 121 2.90 -12.46 43.16
CA GLY A 121 2.31 -12.62 44.48
C GLY A 121 2.59 -11.41 45.38
N ASP A 122 3.61 -11.50 46.23
CA ASP A 122 3.94 -10.45 47.22
C ASP A 122 4.53 -9.18 46.57
N TRP A 123 4.91 -9.27 45.31
CA TRP A 123 5.41 -8.17 44.51
C TRP A 123 5.01 -8.32 43.04
N SER A 124 5.17 -7.24 42.27
CA SER A 124 4.99 -7.25 40.82
C SER A 124 6.14 -6.54 40.13
N GLU A 125 6.56 -7.08 38.99
CA GLU A 125 7.42 -6.38 38.04
C GLU A 125 6.53 -5.60 37.08
N ARG A 126 6.82 -4.33 36.85
CA ARG A 126 6.02 -3.41 36.04
C ARG A 126 6.88 -2.83 34.94
N TYR A 127 6.26 -2.60 33.80
CA TYR A 127 6.89 -2.09 32.60
C TYR A 127 6.02 -0.98 32.04
N GLU A 128 6.45 0.26 32.21
CA GLU A 128 5.73 1.44 31.73
C GLU A 128 6.41 2.02 30.50
N LEU A 129 5.63 2.29 29.46
CA LEU A 129 6.14 2.80 28.20
C LEU A 129 6.22 4.31 28.20
N ARG A 130 7.42 4.85 28.22
CA ARG A 130 7.66 6.29 28.22
C ARG A 130 8.17 6.77 26.87
N ALA A 131 8.14 8.09 26.68
CA ALA A 131 8.71 8.71 25.48
C ALA A 131 10.23 8.53 25.40
N ASP A 132 10.90 8.42 26.56
CA ASP A 132 12.35 8.31 26.74
C ASP A 132 12.84 6.88 27.00
N GLY A 133 11.96 5.89 27.16
CA GLY A 133 12.38 4.52 27.43
C GLY A 133 11.26 3.56 27.85
N LEU A 134 11.68 2.39 28.32
CA LEU A 134 10.87 1.43 29.04
C LEU A 134 11.21 1.54 30.52
N GLU A 135 10.30 2.05 31.34
CA GLU A 135 10.51 2.07 32.78
C GLU A 135 10.24 0.68 33.34
N GLN A 136 11.21 0.13 34.05
CA GLN A 136 11.07 -1.13 34.76
C GLN A 136 10.89 -0.81 36.24
N SER A 137 9.85 -1.33 36.87
CA SER A 137 9.53 -1.01 38.25
C SER A 137 9.23 -2.29 39.04
N PHE A 138 9.64 -2.35 40.29
CA PHE A 138 9.35 -3.46 41.21
C PHE A 138 8.47 -2.94 42.33
N LEU A 139 7.21 -3.36 42.37
CA LEU A 139 6.26 -2.95 43.40
C LEU A 139 6.07 -4.06 44.42
N PHE A 140 6.47 -3.83 45.66
CA PHE A 140 6.37 -4.75 46.79
C PHE A 140 5.14 -4.42 47.64
N HIS A 141 4.23 -5.38 47.75
CA HIS A 141 3.03 -5.29 48.59
C HIS A 141 3.27 -5.82 50.01
N ALA A 142 4.20 -6.76 50.14
CA ALA A 142 4.70 -7.31 51.39
C ALA A 142 6.23 -7.43 51.34
N LEU A 143 6.87 -7.48 52.51
CA LEU A 143 8.30 -7.78 52.65
C LEU A 143 8.48 -9.02 53.53
N PRO A 144 9.26 -10.04 53.10
CA PRO A 144 9.50 -11.21 53.92
C PRO A 144 10.50 -10.90 55.05
N GLY A 145 10.31 -11.57 56.19
CA GLY A 145 11.18 -11.44 57.36
C GLY A 145 11.22 -10.06 58.01
N ASP A 146 11.99 -9.93 59.10
CA ASP A 146 12.01 -8.72 59.94
C ASP A 146 13.30 -7.88 59.80
N GLY A 147 14.15 -8.13 58.81
CA GLY A 147 15.40 -7.36 58.65
C GLY A 147 16.23 -7.68 57.41
N GLY A 148 17.24 -6.84 57.16
CA GLY A 148 18.18 -6.94 56.05
C GLY A 148 17.80 -6.08 54.84
N ASP A 149 18.78 -5.91 53.95
CA ASP A 149 18.63 -5.16 52.70
C ASP A 149 17.66 -5.89 51.76
N LEU A 150 16.84 -5.15 51.03
CA LEU A 150 16.10 -5.66 49.88
C LEU A 150 17.03 -5.62 48.67
N VAL A 151 17.19 -6.77 48.03
CA VAL A 151 18.04 -6.96 46.86
C VAL A 151 17.18 -7.43 45.70
N VAL A 152 17.23 -6.70 44.59
CA VAL A 152 16.70 -7.11 43.30
C VAL A 152 17.88 -7.37 42.37
N ARG A 153 18.01 -8.61 41.90
CA ARG A 153 19.11 -9.04 41.05
C ARG A 153 18.58 -9.68 39.78
N GLY A 154 19.10 -9.23 38.64
CA GLY A 154 18.81 -9.83 37.34
C GLY A 154 20.05 -10.08 36.51
N ALA A 155 19.98 -11.13 35.71
CA ALA A 155 20.97 -11.45 34.70
C ALA A 155 20.72 -10.63 33.44
N ILE A 156 21.80 -10.13 32.87
CA ILE A 156 21.80 -9.42 31.59
C ILE A 156 22.46 -10.30 30.55
N ARG A 157 21.78 -10.47 29.42
CA ARG A 157 22.32 -11.12 28.23
C ARG A 157 22.32 -10.12 27.10
N SER A 158 23.49 -9.68 26.69
CA SER A 158 23.65 -8.77 25.56
C SER A 158 25.06 -8.86 25.00
N GLU A 159 25.20 -8.51 23.73
CA GLU A 159 26.50 -8.22 23.12
C GLU A 159 27.01 -6.81 23.46
N LEU A 160 26.12 -5.94 23.95
CA LEU A 160 26.50 -4.63 24.43
C LEU A 160 27.38 -4.74 25.68
N ARG A 161 28.38 -3.87 25.76
CA ARG A 161 29.38 -3.85 26.83
C ARG A 161 29.06 -2.75 27.84
N ALA A 162 29.09 -3.09 29.11
CA ALA A 162 29.04 -2.12 30.20
C ALA A 162 30.23 -2.35 31.15
N GLU A 163 30.73 -1.27 31.74
CA GLU A 163 31.83 -1.37 32.70
C GLU A 163 31.37 -2.04 33.99
N LYS A 164 32.19 -2.97 34.52
CA LYS A 164 31.98 -3.51 35.85
C LYS A 164 32.06 -2.39 36.86
N ARG A 165 31.19 -2.44 37.87
CA ARG A 165 31.02 -1.32 38.78
C ARG A 165 30.56 -1.77 40.15
N ALA A 166 31.19 -1.19 41.17
CA ALA A 166 30.72 -1.31 42.54
C ALA A 166 29.35 -0.62 42.71
N ALA A 167 28.69 -0.87 43.84
CA ALA A 167 27.39 -0.27 44.14
C ALA A 167 27.50 1.26 44.19
N GLN A 168 26.78 1.95 43.30
CA GLN A 168 26.69 3.41 43.27
C GLN A 168 25.35 3.87 42.70
N HIS A 169 24.90 5.05 43.11
CA HIS A 169 23.70 5.68 42.53
C HIS A 169 24.06 6.38 41.20
N ALA A 170 24.09 5.63 40.11
CA ALA A 170 24.42 6.15 38.80
C ALA A 170 23.85 5.27 37.68
N GLU A 171 23.60 5.90 36.53
CA GLU A 171 23.23 5.23 35.29
C GLU A 171 24.31 4.24 34.84
N LEU A 172 23.91 3.05 34.40
CA LEU A 172 24.77 2.05 33.75
C LEU A 172 24.60 2.15 32.23
N ARG A 173 25.68 2.34 31.50
CA ARG A 173 25.66 2.51 30.04
C ARG A 173 26.13 1.24 29.33
N PHE A 174 25.35 0.79 28.36
CA PHE A 174 25.64 -0.34 27.50
C PHE A 174 26.03 0.19 26.12
N ALA A 175 27.30 0.01 25.77
CA ALA A 175 27.88 0.48 24.53
C ALA A 175 28.09 -0.66 23.53
N ASP A 176 28.06 -0.34 22.25
CA ASP A 176 28.40 -1.29 21.19
C ASP A 176 29.92 -1.49 21.05
N GLU A 177 30.34 -2.20 20.00
CA GLU A 177 31.75 -2.44 19.69
C GLU A 177 32.56 -1.17 19.32
N ARG A 178 31.88 -0.08 18.97
CA ARG A 178 32.48 1.24 18.68
C ARG A 178 32.57 2.14 19.92
N GLY A 179 31.99 1.71 21.05
CA GLY A 179 31.92 2.51 22.27
C GLY A 179 30.75 3.49 22.30
N GLU A 180 29.84 3.43 21.32
CA GLU A 180 28.64 4.27 21.31
C GLU A 180 27.59 3.68 22.24
N THR A 181 27.04 4.50 23.15
CA THR A 181 26.00 4.06 24.09
C THR A 181 24.71 3.75 23.33
N ALA A 182 24.33 2.47 23.27
CA ALA A 182 23.12 2.01 22.62
C ALA A 182 21.92 1.95 23.58
N LEU A 183 22.18 1.71 24.87
CA LEU A 183 21.18 1.54 25.91
C LEU A 183 21.72 2.05 27.24
N SER A 184 20.85 2.65 28.05
CA SER A 184 21.18 3.05 29.42
C SER A 184 20.18 2.50 30.42
N TYR A 185 20.69 1.94 31.50
CA TYR A 185 19.90 1.51 32.65
C TYR A 185 20.03 2.57 33.74
N GLY A 186 18.92 3.23 34.04
CA GLY A 186 18.82 4.48 34.76
C GLY A 186 19.13 4.37 36.24
N ARG A 187 19.08 5.52 36.90
CA ARG A 187 19.30 5.66 38.34
C ARG A 187 18.09 5.14 39.10
N ALA A 188 18.24 4.03 39.80
CA ALA A 188 17.15 3.45 40.57
C ALA A 188 16.83 4.29 41.81
N ILE A 189 15.54 4.44 42.10
CA ILE A 189 15.02 5.10 43.31
C ILE A 189 14.02 4.18 44.00
N ALA A 190 13.95 4.23 45.33
CA ALA A 190 12.87 3.64 46.10
C ALA A 190 11.87 4.72 46.50
N ILE A 191 10.57 4.40 46.46
CA ILE A 191 9.48 5.27 46.88
C ILE A 191 8.52 4.45 47.75
N ASP A 192 8.32 4.87 49.00
CA ASP A 192 7.35 4.22 49.90
C ASP A 192 5.94 4.82 49.77
N ALA A 193 4.95 4.21 50.43
CA ALA A 193 3.55 4.66 50.37
C ALA A 193 3.30 6.04 51.01
N ARG A 194 4.26 6.60 51.74
CA ARG A 194 4.23 7.97 52.27
C ARG A 194 4.90 8.96 51.31
N GLY A 195 5.40 8.50 50.17
CA GLY A 195 6.14 9.29 49.19
C GLY A 195 7.57 9.60 49.59
N ARG A 196 8.13 8.94 50.63
CA ARG A 196 9.55 9.09 50.95
C ARG A 196 10.39 8.46 49.84
N ARG A 197 11.49 9.12 49.47
CA ARG A 197 12.37 8.70 48.38
C ARG A 197 13.75 8.34 48.90
N LEU A 198 14.36 7.31 48.31
CA LEU A 198 15.74 6.93 48.55
C LEU A 198 16.45 6.69 47.21
N GLU A 199 17.61 7.32 47.02
CA GLU A 199 18.51 7.02 45.91
C GLU A 199 19.15 5.64 46.13
N LEU A 200 18.95 4.72 45.19
CA LEU A 200 19.44 3.35 45.32
C LEU A 200 20.79 3.20 44.64
N ALA A 201 21.66 2.41 45.27
CA ALA A 201 22.92 2.01 44.67
C ALA A 201 22.70 0.78 43.78
N SER A 202 23.26 0.82 42.56
CA SER A 202 23.28 -0.31 41.63
C SER A 202 24.70 -0.75 41.35
N SER A 203 24.97 -2.05 41.39
CA SER A 203 26.26 -2.65 41.03
C SER A 203 26.10 -3.53 39.78
N PHE A 204 27.18 -3.70 39.02
CA PHE A 204 27.22 -4.57 37.84
C PHE A 204 28.52 -5.35 37.81
N ASP A 205 28.44 -6.68 37.79
CA ASP A 205 29.62 -7.56 37.83
C ASP A 205 30.11 -8.01 36.44
N GLY A 206 29.43 -7.57 35.38
CA GLY A 206 29.64 -7.98 33.99
C GLY A 206 28.52 -8.87 33.44
N THR A 207 27.75 -9.53 34.30
CA THR A 207 26.62 -10.40 33.89
C THR A 207 25.35 -10.18 34.70
N HIS A 208 25.46 -9.66 35.93
CA HIS A 208 24.32 -9.37 36.80
C HIS A 208 24.31 -7.91 37.22
N LEU A 209 23.11 -7.32 37.19
CA LEU A 209 22.82 -6.06 37.84
C LEU A 209 22.18 -6.35 39.21
N GLU A 210 22.65 -5.67 40.23
CA GLU A 210 22.06 -5.71 41.57
C GLU A 210 21.59 -4.30 41.96
N ILE A 211 20.35 -4.17 42.42
CA ILE A 211 19.78 -2.97 43.01
C ILE A 211 19.52 -3.26 44.49
N ARG A 212 19.97 -2.36 45.37
CA ARG A 212 19.88 -2.56 46.82
C ARG A 212 19.14 -1.42 47.51
N VAL A 213 18.17 -1.76 48.35
CA VAL A 213 17.50 -0.86 49.29
C VAL A 213 18.00 -1.17 50.71
N ASP A 214 18.51 -0.14 51.37
CA ASP A 214 19.12 -0.25 52.71
C ASP A 214 18.12 -0.72 53.78
N ALA A 215 18.59 -1.65 54.64
CA ALA A 215 17.80 -2.22 55.73
C ALA A 215 17.23 -1.19 56.71
N ALA A 216 18.00 -0.14 57.05
CA ALA A 216 17.57 0.88 58.00
C ALA A 216 16.45 1.74 57.41
N TRP A 217 16.53 2.08 56.12
CA TRP A 217 15.45 2.79 55.44
C TRP A 217 14.18 1.93 55.30
N LEU A 218 14.34 0.64 54.97
CA LEU A 218 13.24 -0.33 54.86
C LEU A 218 12.49 -0.53 56.18
N ALA A 219 13.18 -0.50 57.32
CA ALA A 219 12.55 -0.66 58.63
C ALA A 219 11.50 0.43 58.93
N GLU A 220 11.58 1.57 58.26
CA GLU A 220 10.64 2.69 58.41
C GLU A 220 9.67 2.84 57.23
N ALA A 221 9.90 2.09 56.14
CA ALA A 221 9.15 2.24 54.89
C ALA A 221 7.69 1.79 55.06
N ALA A 222 6.77 2.59 54.54
CA ALA A 222 5.37 2.21 54.43
C ALA A 222 5.12 1.46 53.11
N LEU A 223 4.43 0.32 53.17
CA LEU A 223 4.07 -0.43 51.96
C LEU A 223 2.77 0.12 51.32
N PRO A 224 2.61 0.01 49.99
CA PRO A 224 3.54 -0.63 49.05
C PRO A 224 4.82 0.19 48.79
N LEU A 225 5.91 -0.52 48.50
CA LEU A 225 7.22 0.04 48.16
C LEU A 225 7.48 -0.12 46.67
N LEU A 226 7.80 0.96 45.97
CA LEU A 226 8.19 0.96 44.56
C LEU A 226 9.70 1.12 44.43
N VAL A 227 10.36 0.25 43.65
CA VAL A 227 11.75 0.40 43.21
C VAL A 227 11.73 0.63 41.71
N ASP A 228 12.18 1.80 41.26
CA ASP A 228 11.92 2.32 39.91
C ASP A 228 13.22 2.66 39.15
N PRO A 229 13.79 1.70 38.41
CA PRO A 229 14.79 1.94 37.38
C PRO A 229 14.21 2.20 35.96
N LEU A 230 14.63 3.31 35.33
CA LEU A 230 14.30 3.58 33.92
C LEU A 230 15.27 2.88 32.95
N VAL A 231 14.79 2.09 31.99
CA VAL A 231 15.61 1.55 30.89
C VAL A 231 15.40 2.38 29.64
N ALA A 232 16.34 3.29 29.36
CA ALA A 232 16.28 4.16 28.19
C ALA A 232 17.02 3.52 27.01
N GLY A 233 16.39 3.51 25.83
CA GLY A 233 17.16 3.42 24.60
C GLY A 233 18.10 4.62 24.56
N GLY A 234 19.38 4.43 24.25
CA GLY A 234 20.30 5.55 24.12
C GLY A 234 19.64 6.61 23.24
N ALA A 235 19.55 7.85 23.72
CA ALA A 235 18.98 8.93 22.93
C ALA A 235 19.87 9.09 21.69
N VAL A 236 19.52 8.44 20.58
CA VAL A 236 20.13 8.69 19.28
C VAL A 236 19.54 10.02 18.84
N PRO A 237 20.30 11.13 18.88
CA PRO A 237 19.80 12.41 18.40
C PRO A 237 19.48 12.21 16.91
N GLY A 238 18.20 12.29 16.55
CA GLY A 238 17.75 11.93 15.20
C GLY A 238 17.47 10.44 15.01
N ALA A 239 16.91 9.71 15.97
CA ALA A 239 16.54 8.29 15.82
C ALA A 239 15.65 7.96 14.57
N PHE A 240 15.10 8.96 13.87
CA PHE A 240 14.42 8.77 12.58
C PHE A 240 15.28 9.09 11.35
N SER A 241 16.40 9.80 11.50
CA SER A 241 17.34 10.01 10.39
C SER A 241 18.13 8.73 10.15
N GLY A 242 17.52 7.76 9.46
CA GLY A 242 18.15 6.50 9.09
C GLY A 242 17.22 5.29 9.00
N SER A 243 15.95 5.38 9.43
CA SER A 243 14.97 4.30 9.21
C SER A 243 14.41 4.40 7.81
N ALA A 244 14.99 3.63 6.88
CA ALA A 244 14.45 3.52 5.54
C ALA A 244 13.14 2.71 5.57
N LEU A 245 12.05 3.33 5.12
CA LEU A 245 10.85 2.58 4.75
C LEU A 245 11.20 1.61 3.62
N ARG A 246 10.81 0.34 3.79
CA ARG A 246 11.04 -0.74 2.83
C ARG A 246 9.83 -0.95 1.92
N SER A 247 8.63 -0.78 2.46
CA SER A 247 7.36 -1.00 1.76
C SER A 247 6.30 -0.10 2.37
N THR A 248 5.42 0.49 1.55
CA THR A 248 4.17 1.07 2.00
C THR A 248 3.05 0.58 1.09
N CYS A 249 1.84 0.44 1.63
CA CYS A 249 0.63 0.20 0.85
C CYS A 249 -0.53 0.95 1.51
N VAL A 250 -1.39 1.52 0.67
CA VAL A 250 -2.64 2.13 1.07
C VAL A 250 -3.81 1.35 0.50
N ALA A 251 -4.85 1.17 1.31
CA ALA A 251 -6.13 0.64 0.87
C ALA A 251 -7.25 1.59 1.32
N LEU A 252 -8.32 1.63 0.53
CA LEU A 252 -9.46 2.50 0.75
C LEU A 252 -10.74 1.67 0.97
N ASP A 253 -11.52 2.07 1.97
CA ASP A 253 -12.92 1.66 2.10
C ASP A 253 -13.74 2.51 1.13
N GLY A 254 -14.06 1.92 -0.02
CA GLY A 254 -14.83 2.58 -1.08
C GLY A 254 -16.34 2.65 -0.83
N GLU A 255 -16.88 2.03 0.23
CA GLU A 255 -18.32 1.98 0.48
C GLU A 255 -18.85 3.19 1.26
N SER A 256 -18.02 3.80 2.13
CA SER A 256 -18.47 4.92 2.97
C SER A 256 -18.15 6.28 2.38
N SER A 257 -19.08 7.23 2.57
CA SER A 257 -18.79 8.66 2.38
C SER A 257 -17.74 9.19 3.36
N SER A 258 -17.52 8.50 4.48
CA SER A 258 -16.45 8.78 5.44
C SER A 258 -15.12 8.10 5.13
N ALA A 259 -15.01 7.43 3.97
CA ALA A 259 -13.83 6.76 3.42
C ALA A 259 -12.67 6.59 4.41
N GLN A 260 -12.65 5.44 5.10
CA GLN A 260 -11.54 5.07 5.95
C GLN A 260 -10.38 4.56 5.10
N TRP A 261 -9.17 4.79 5.59
CA TRP A 261 -7.93 4.39 4.93
C TRP A 261 -7.20 3.40 5.80
N LEU A 262 -6.66 2.34 5.20
CA LEU A 262 -5.63 1.53 5.84
C LEU A 262 -4.29 1.92 5.23
N VAL A 263 -3.31 2.25 6.07
CA VAL A 263 -1.93 2.51 5.67
C VAL A 263 -1.03 1.52 6.37
N GLY A 264 -0.33 0.69 5.61
CA GLY A 264 0.73 -0.14 6.17
C GLY A 264 2.10 0.37 5.76
N VAL A 265 3.03 0.27 6.70
CA VAL A 265 4.43 0.64 6.54
C VAL A 265 5.31 -0.47 7.06
N VAL A 266 6.25 -0.91 6.23
CA VAL A 266 7.37 -1.76 6.64
C VAL A 266 8.58 -0.86 6.78
N ARG A 267 9.17 -0.82 7.96
CA ARG A 267 10.34 0.00 8.25
C ARG A 267 11.52 -0.90 8.59
N ALA A 268 12.71 -0.53 8.14
CA ALA A 268 13.91 -1.15 8.67
C ALA A 268 14.23 -0.60 10.06
N PHE A 269 14.46 -1.50 11.00
CA PHE A 269 14.69 -1.17 12.40
C PHE A 269 16.19 -1.24 12.75
N SER A 270 16.84 -2.36 12.48
CA SER A 270 18.27 -2.55 12.72
C SER A 270 18.83 -3.65 11.81
N ALA A 271 19.84 -3.33 11.01
CA ALA A 271 20.43 -4.29 10.06
C ALA A 271 19.37 -4.87 9.10
N THR A 272 19.17 -6.20 9.12
CA THR A 272 18.14 -6.90 8.33
C THR A 272 16.76 -6.88 8.96
N ASP A 273 16.65 -6.46 10.23
CA ASP A 273 15.41 -6.43 10.99
C ASP A 273 14.47 -5.35 10.44
N SER A 274 13.25 -5.75 10.12
CA SER A 274 12.21 -4.87 9.59
C SER A 274 10.89 -5.15 10.29
N ASP A 275 10.23 -4.09 10.75
CA ASP A 275 8.95 -4.13 11.46
C ASP A 275 7.82 -3.71 10.53
N LEU A 276 6.63 -4.28 10.73
CA LEU A 276 5.40 -3.86 10.08
C LEU A 276 4.48 -3.13 11.07
N ALA A 277 3.95 -1.98 10.66
CA ALA A 277 2.83 -1.32 11.33
C ALA A 277 1.71 -1.03 10.32
N ALA A 278 0.46 -1.21 10.73
CA ALA A 278 -0.70 -0.79 9.95
C ALA A 278 -1.62 0.13 10.77
N TYR A 279 -2.10 1.18 10.11
CA TYR A 279 -2.88 2.26 10.70
C TYR A 279 -4.21 2.40 9.98
N LEU A 280 -5.30 2.56 10.73
CA LEU A 280 -6.53 3.12 10.20
C LEU A 280 -6.50 4.63 10.33
N CYS A 281 -6.84 5.31 9.24
CA CYS A 281 -6.94 6.76 9.21
C CYS A 281 -8.33 7.17 8.70
N ASP A 282 -8.77 8.34 9.13
CA ASP A 282 -9.98 8.98 8.58
C ASP A 282 -9.68 9.59 7.19
N ALA A 283 -10.69 10.18 6.56
CA ALA A 283 -10.53 10.86 5.27
C ALA A 283 -9.38 11.87 5.29
N GLY A 284 -8.53 11.84 4.26
CA GLY A 284 -7.32 12.69 4.21
C GLY A 284 -6.21 12.22 5.15
N PHE A 285 -6.26 10.95 5.60
CA PHE A 285 -5.28 10.31 6.47
C PHE A 285 -5.13 10.94 7.86
N ALA A 286 -6.17 11.63 8.33
CA ALA A 286 -6.21 12.19 9.66
C ALA A 286 -6.39 11.10 10.73
N ASN A 287 -6.05 11.42 11.99
CA ASN A 287 -6.26 10.58 13.17
C ASN A 287 -5.77 9.14 13.00
N PRO A 288 -4.48 8.90 12.72
CA PRO A 288 -3.96 7.56 12.52
C PRO A 288 -4.08 6.72 13.80
N ARG A 289 -4.67 5.54 13.69
CA ARG A 289 -4.89 4.59 14.79
C ARG A 289 -4.18 3.29 14.46
N LEU A 290 -3.19 2.91 15.26
CA LEU A 290 -2.47 1.65 15.03
C LEU A 290 -3.42 0.47 15.25
N VAL A 291 -3.63 -0.32 14.20
CA VAL A 291 -4.47 -1.51 14.23
C VAL A 291 -3.68 -2.81 14.17
N TYR A 292 -2.42 -2.75 13.72
CA TYR A 292 -1.55 -3.90 13.69
C TYR A 292 -0.09 -3.49 13.86
N LEU A 293 0.64 -4.28 14.64
CA LEU A 293 2.07 -4.14 14.83
C LEU A 293 2.70 -5.53 14.86
N ASP A 294 3.70 -5.73 14.03
CA ASP A 294 4.65 -6.81 14.13
C ASP A 294 6.04 -6.19 14.35
N ALA A 295 6.54 -6.34 15.57
CA ALA A 295 7.81 -5.77 16.02
C ALA A 295 8.65 -6.82 16.77
N THR A 296 8.49 -8.11 16.41
CA THR A 296 9.30 -9.16 17.03
C THR A 296 10.77 -9.00 16.64
N THR A 297 11.67 -9.47 17.50
CA THR A 297 13.11 -9.54 17.20
C THR A 297 13.50 -10.80 16.41
N ALA A 298 12.61 -11.78 16.34
CA ALA A 298 12.90 -13.10 15.77
C ALA A 298 12.68 -13.20 14.25
N THR A 299 11.98 -12.24 13.65
CA THR A 299 11.63 -12.25 12.23
C THR A 299 11.78 -10.88 11.60
N SER A 300 11.73 -10.82 10.28
CA SER A 300 11.72 -9.55 9.54
C SER A 300 10.57 -9.53 8.55
N ASP A 301 9.85 -8.42 8.54
CA ASP A 301 8.72 -8.21 7.63
C ASP A 301 9.18 -7.52 6.34
N HIS A 302 8.62 -7.96 5.22
CA HIS A 302 8.89 -7.45 3.89
C HIS A 302 7.58 -7.42 3.10
N SER A 303 7.57 -6.66 2.00
CA SER A 303 6.49 -6.64 0.98
C SER A 303 5.08 -6.66 1.59
N PHE A 304 4.50 -5.48 1.80
CA PHE A 304 3.16 -5.35 2.36
C PHE A 304 2.15 -4.98 1.26
N CYS A 305 0.98 -5.62 1.25
CA CYS A 305 -0.16 -5.20 0.44
C CYS A 305 -1.45 -5.25 1.26
N ALA A 306 -2.42 -4.44 0.88
CA ALA A 306 -3.69 -4.33 1.56
C ALA A 306 -4.84 -4.22 0.55
N ALA A 307 -6.02 -4.68 0.96
CA ALA A 307 -7.27 -4.51 0.26
C ALA A 307 -8.41 -4.37 1.26
N TYR A 308 -9.48 -3.71 0.85
CA TYR A 308 -10.74 -3.74 1.58
C TYR A 308 -11.67 -4.78 0.96
N LEU A 309 -12.42 -5.51 1.80
CA LEU A 309 -13.41 -6.48 1.38
C LEU A 309 -14.82 -6.02 1.80
N PRO A 310 -15.54 -5.32 0.91
CA PRO A 310 -16.86 -4.74 1.14
C PRO A 310 -17.87 -5.69 1.79
N GLY A 311 -18.16 -6.83 1.17
CA GLY A 311 -19.20 -7.75 1.65
C GLY A 311 -18.91 -8.45 2.98
N ALA A 312 -17.66 -8.40 3.47
CA ALA A 312 -17.28 -8.91 4.78
C ALA A 312 -17.11 -7.80 5.84
N ASP A 313 -17.09 -6.52 5.45
CA ASP A 313 -16.74 -5.39 6.32
C ASP A 313 -15.37 -5.58 6.98
N ARG A 314 -14.37 -5.95 6.17
CA ARG A 314 -13.01 -6.29 6.62
C ARG A 314 -11.92 -5.60 5.81
N TRP A 315 -10.89 -5.19 6.53
CA TRP A 315 -9.57 -4.96 5.98
C TRP A 315 -8.83 -6.28 5.88
N LEU A 316 -8.23 -6.52 4.73
CA LEU A 316 -7.30 -7.62 4.50
C LEU A 316 -5.95 -7.02 4.20
N PHE A 317 -4.91 -7.53 4.85
CA PHE A 317 -3.57 -7.20 4.45
C PHE A 317 -2.66 -8.41 4.60
N ALA A 318 -1.69 -8.49 3.69
CA ALA A 318 -0.74 -9.56 3.64
C ALA A 318 0.69 -9.01 3.63
N HIS A 319 1.58 -9.75 4.28
CA HIS A 319 3.00 -9.42 4.32
C HIS A 319 3.83 -10.69 4.23
N GLN A 320 5.03 -10.54 3.67
CA GLN A 320 6.06 -11.54 3.74
C GLN A 320 6.78 -11.42 5.09
N ARG A 321 6.98 -12.54 5.77
CA ARG A 321 7.70 -12.61 7.03
C ARG A 321 8.80 -13.66 6.95
N ASP A 322 9.98 -13.28 7.38
CA ASP A 322 11.17 -14.10 7.26
C ASP A 322 11.65 -14.64 8.60
N PHE A 323 12.05 -15.91 8.60
CA PHE A 323 12.46 -16.62 9.80
C PHE A 323 13.90 -17.09 9.65
N ALA A 324 14.70 -16.86 10.69
CA ALA A 324 16.01 -17.49 10.79
C ALA A 324 15.82 -19.01 11.00
N ALA A 325 16.43 -19.83 10.15
CA ALA A 325 16.45 -21.28 10.29
C ALA A 325 17.87 -21.83 10.19
N ALA A 326 18.10 -23.02 10.75
CA ALA A 326 19.36 -23.72 10.60
C ALA A 326 19.58 -24.07 9.11
N GLY A 327 20.44 -23.31 8.43
CA GLY A 327 20.73 -23.49 7.00
C GLY A 327 20.14 -22.44 6.06
N GLY A 328 19.53 -21.35 6.56
CA GLY A 328 19.11 -20.24 5.71
C GLY A 328 18.00 -19.39 6.31
N VAL A 329 17.31 -18.65 5.45
CA VAL A 329 16.18 -17.80 5.80
C VAL A 329 15.00 -18.21 4.94
N PHE A 330 13.99 -18.84 5.55
CA PHE A 330 12.75 -19.14 4.84
C PHE A 330 11.74 -18.01 5.07
N SER A 331 10.88 -17.80 4.07
CA SER A 331 9.86 -16.77 4.08
C SER A 331 8.47 -17.40 4.14
N SER A 332 7.55 -16.82 4.91
CA SER A 332 6.13 -17.16 4.89
C SER A 332 5.29 -15.94 4.47
N VAL A 333 4.12 -16.17 3.90
CA VAL A 333 3.12 -15.11 3.72
C VAL A 333 2.08 -15.21 4.84
N ARG A 334 1.87 -14.08 5.52
CA ARG A 334 0.84 -13.92 6.54
C ARG A 334 -0.27 -13.04 6.02
N VAL A 335 -1.48 -13.34 6.48
CA VAL A 335 -2.69 -12.59 6.18
C VAL A 335 -3.33 -12.18 7.48
N VAL A 336 -3.80 -10.94 7.55
CA VAL A 336 -4.55 -10.43 8.68
C VAL A 336 -5.94 -10.02 8.22
N PHE A 337 -6.94 -10.55 8.91
CA PHE A 337 -8.35 -10.18 8.77
C PHE A 337 -8.69 -9.22 9.89
N HIS A 338 -8.85 -7.94 9.57
CA HIS A 338 -9.08 -6.91 10.55
C HIS A 338 -10.46 -6.26 10.34
N ASP A 339 -11.22 -6.09 11.41
CA ASP A 339 -12.58 -5.57 11.34
C ASP A 339 -12.58 -4.09 10.95
N ARG A 340 -13.47 -3.68 10.02
CA ARG A 340 -13.47 -2.31 9.48
C ARG A 340 -13.42 -1.23 10.57
N GLN A 341 -14.29 -1.38 11.57
CA GLN A 341 -14.50 -0.37 12.61
C GLN A 341 -13.61 -0.56 13.85
N SER A 342 -12.91 -1.70 13.97
CA SER A 342 -12.05 -1.91 15.14
C SER A 342 -10.89 -0.93 15.09
N THR A 343 -10.57 -0.33 16.24
CA THR A 343 -9.37 0.50 16.39
C THR A 343 -8.40 -0.13 17.38
N THR A 344 -8.73 -1.33 17.86
CA THR A 344 -7.96 -2.08 18.83
C THR A 344 -6.78 -2.74 18.12
N THR A 345 -5.57 -2.34 18.48
CA THR A 345 -4.33 -2.91 17.97
C THR A 345 -4.31 -4.43 18.17
N GLY A 346 -4.06 -5.17 17.09
CA GLY A 346 -3.93 -6.63 17.12
C GLY A 346 -5.24 -7.40 17.25
N SER A 347 -6.41 -6.74 17.12
CA SER A 347 -7.72 -7.42 17.17
C SER A 347 -8.04 -8.29 15.95
N GLY A 348 -7.24 -8.18 14.88
CA GLY A 348 -7.42 -8.98 13.67
C GLY A 348 -7.02 -10.44 13.84
N THR A 349 -7.63 -11.32 13.05
CA THR A 349 -7.25 -12.73 12.96
C THR A 349 -6.06 -12.87 12.02
N VAL A 350 -4.95 -13.42 12.52
CA VAL A 350 -3.74 -13.67 11.72
C VAL A 350 -3.71 -15.11 11.26
N ILE A 351 -3.50 -15.33 9.96
CA ILE A 351 -3.30 -16.65 9.37
C ILE A 351 -1.96 -16.66 8.67
N SER A 352 -1.11 -17.62 9.03
CA SER A 352 0.05 -17.97 8.23
C SER A 352 -0.39 -18.96 7.16
N LEU A 353 -0.13 -18.69 5.89
CA LEU A 353 -0.34 -19.70 4.86
C LEU A 353 0.63 -20.85 5.14
N ALA A 354 0.08 -22.03 5.45
CA ALA A 354 0.84 -23.21 5.83
C ALA A 354 1.73 -23.64 4.65
N GLY A 355 2.98 -23.22 4.73
CA GLY A 355 4.00 -23.51 3.75
C GLY A 355 4.68 -24.85 4.00
N ASN A 356 5.21 -25.46 2.94
CA ASN A 356 6.28 -26.43 3.11
C ASN A 356 7.46 -25.69 3.76
N PRO A 357 8.00 -26.11 4.92
CA PRO A 357 9.12 -25.42 5.57
C PRO A 357 10.38 -25.37 4.72
N THR A 358 10.45 -26.13 3.62
CA THR A 358 11.54 -26.07 2.64
C THR A 358 11.31 -25.06 1.52
N HIS A 359 10.23 -24.28 1.57
CA HIS A 359 9.90 -23.26 0.57
C HIS A 359 9.95 -21.86 1.18
N SER A 360 10.27 -20.88 0.34
CA SER A 360 10.14 -19.46 0.66
C SER A 360 8.97 -18.87 -0.10
N TYR A 361 8.12 -18.12 0.61
CA TYR A 361 6.98 -17.43 0.03
C TYR A 361 7.19 -15.92 0.05
N SER A 362 7.03 -15.27 -1.10
CA SER A 362 7.39 -13.85 -1.26
C SER A 362 6.41 -13.10 -2.15
N ALA A 363 6.57 -11.77 -2.20
CA ALA A 363 5.79 -10.86 -3.05
C ALA A 363 4.26 -11.10 -3.00
N PRO A 364 3.63 -11.04 -1.81
CA PRO A 364 2.18 -11.15 -1.71
C PRO A 364 1.49 -9.98 -2.41
N GLN A 365 0.39 -10.26 -3.10
CA GLN A 365 -0.53 -9.27 -3.67
C GLN A 365 -1.96 -9.68 -3.38
N LEU A 366 -2.80 -8.72 -3.00
CA LEU A 366 -4.18 -8.92 -2.62
C LEU A 366 -5.12 -8.23 -3.59
N ALA A 367 -6.18 -8.93 -3.98
CA ALA A 367 -7.35 -8.33 -4.61
C ALA A 367 -8.58 -8.67 -3.76
N GLY A 368 -9.23 -7.64 -3.24
CA GLY A 368 -10.51 -7.74 -2.55
C GLY A 368 -11.66 -8.10 -3.49
N GLY A 369 -12.88 -8.08 -2.94
CA GLY A 369 -14.11 -8.14 -3.73
C GLY A 369 -14.42 -6.81 -4.42
N SER A 370 -15.39 -6.83 -5.33
CA SER A 370 -16.03 -5.63 -5.86
C SER A 370 -16.84 -4.88 -4.79
N LEU A 371 -17.21 -3.63 -5.09
CA LEU A 371 -18.05 -2.78 -4.23
C LEU A 371 -19.50 -3.28 -4.08
N GLN A 372 -19.90 -4.38 -4.74
CA GLN A 372 -21.22 -4.95 -4.51
C GLN A 372 -21.17 -5.77 -3.21
N SER A 373 -22.10 -5.46 -2.29
CA SER A 373 -22.10 -5.88 -0.88
C SER A 373 -22.22 -7.39 -0.62
N SER A 374 -22.15 -8.24 -1.65
CA SER A 374 -22.16 -9.69 -1.52
C SER A 374 -20.78 -10.32 -1.46
N ASP A 375 -19.71 -9.54 -1.66
CA ASP A 375 -18.41 -10.13 -1.92
C ASP A 375 -17.72 -10.58 -0.63
N LEU A 376 -17.59 -11.90 -0.48
CA LEU A 376 -17.11 -12.53 0.75
C LEU A 376 -15.67 -13.04 0.62
N TYR A 377 -15.12 -13.01 -0.60
CA TYR A 377 -13.81 -13.57 -0.88
C TYR A 377 -12.83 -12.54 -1.43
N ALA A 378 -11.57 -12.75 -1.10
CA ALA A 378 -10.44 -12.10 -1.73
C ALA A 378 -9.48 -13.15 -2.28
N LEU A 379 -8.69 -12.77 -3.27
CA LEU A 379 -7.62 -13.62 -3.78
C LEU A 379 -6.27 -13.04 -3.37
N LEU A 380 -5.51 -13.84 -2.65
CA LEU A 380 -4.10 -13.57 -2.35
C LEU A 380 -3.25 -14.33 -3.36
N THR A 381 -2.37 -13.63 -4.07
CA THR A 381 -1.33 -14.24 -4.92
C THR A 381 0.04 -14.02 -4.33
N PHE A 382 0.96 -14.95 -4.55
CA PHE A 382 2.33 -14.88 -4.04
C PHE A 382 3.26 -15.79 -4.83
N GLN A 383 4.56 -15.50 -4.75
CA GLN A 383 5.62 -16.35 -5.28
C GLN A 383 6.00 -17.43 -4.26
N SER A 384 6.30 -18.63 -4.74
CA SER A 384 6.76 -19.78 -3.95
C SER A 384 8.04 -20.33 -4.58
N ASP A 385 9.14 -20.22 -3.86
CA ASP A 385 10.46 -20.74 -4.22
C ASP A 385 10.72 -22.05 -3.46
N ALA A 386 11.20 -23.09 -4.14
CA ALA A 386 11.46 -24.40 -3.52
C ALA A 386 12.80 -24.45 -2.72
N THR A 387 13.20 -23.32 -2.14
CA THR A 387 14.44 -23.16 -1.37
C THR A 387 14.20 -22.36 -0.10
N THR A 388 15.12 -22.49 0.85
CA THR A 388 15.16 -21.73 2.11
C THR A 388 16.18 -20.59 2.07
N THR A 389 16.64 -20.17 0.88
CA THR A 389 17.62 -19.07 0.72
C THR A 389 16.98 -17.79 0.20
N ARG A 390 15.68 -17.80 -0.12
CA ARG A 390 14.98 -16.80 -0.93
C ARG A 390 15.58 -16.57 -2.32
N GLU A 391 16.57 -17.37 -2.70
CA GLU A 391 17.14 -17.27 -4.02
C GLU A 391 16.09 -17.75 -4.99
N ASN A 392 15.76 -16.84 -5.90
CA ASN A 392 14.87 -17.17 -6.97
C ASN A 392 15.44 -18.35 -7.77
N THR A 393 14.59 -19.33 -8.06
CA THR A 393 15.04 -20.58 -8.66
C THR A 393 14.46 -20.77 -10.04
N ALA A 394 15.11 -21.64 -10.80
CA ALA A 394 14.58 -22.16 -12.06
C ALA A 394 13.20 -22.85 -11.93
N ALA A 395 12.69 -23.08 -10.72
CA ALA A 395 11.44 -23.77 -10.45
C ALA A 395 10.45 -22.94 -9.61
N SER A 396 10.63 -21.62 -9.55
CA SER A 396 9.75 -20.74 -8.79
C SER A 396 8.34 -20.73 -9.36
N LEU A 397 7.36 -20.79 -8.46
CA LEU A 397 5.94 -20.90 -8.80
C LEU A 397 5.19 -19.65 -8.37
N VAL A 398 4.16 -19.30 -9.13
CA VAL A 398 3.16 -18.33 -8.72
C VAL A 398 1.93 -19.09 -8.22
N ARG A 399 1.52 -18.77 -6.99
CA ARG A 399 0.43 -19.42 -6.27
C ARG A 399 -0.67 -18.43 -5.93
N ALA A 400 -1.85 -18.95 -5.63
CA ALA A 400 -2.94 -18.18 -5.07
C ALA A 400 -3.63 -18.91 -3.92
N ALA A 401 -4.20 -18.16 -2.97
CA ALA A 401 -5.01 -18.66 -1.88
C ALA A 401 -6.30 -17.83 -1.78
N PHE A 402 -7.44 -18.50 -1.66
CA PHE A 402 -8.72 -17.84 -1.42
C PHE A 402 -8.84 -17.48 0.04
N LEU A 403 -9.23 -16.24 0.29
CA LEU A 403 -9.44 -15.72 1.63
C LEU A 403 -10.94 -15.51 1.82
N ASN A 404 -11.55 -16.17 2.80
CA ASN A 404 -12.94 -15.93 3.17
C ASN A 404 -12.98 -14.89 4.28
N GLY A 405 -13.47 -13.69 3.98
CA GLY A 405 -13.51 -12.57 4.92
C GLY A 405 -14.45 -12.78 6.11
N VAL A 406 -15.54 -13.53 5.90
CA VAL A 406 -16.56 -13.80 6.93
C VAL A 406 -16.04 -14.80 7.95
N ASN A 407 -15.52 -15.94 7.46
CA ASN A 407 -15.03 -17.02 8.30
C ASN A 407 -13.60 -16.76 8.79
N ARG A 408 -12.91 -15.76 8.23
CA ARG A 408 -11.49 -15.45 8.47
C ARG A 408 -10.63 -16.70 8.28
N THR A 409 -10.77 -17.32 7.12
CA THR A 409 -10.04 -18.53 6.74
C THR A 409 -9.32 -18.34 5.40
N ALA A 410 -8.24 -19.09 5.21
CA ALA A 410 -7.55 -19.20 3.93
C ALA A 410 -7.66 -20.62 3.40
N ALA A 411 -8.02 -20.79 2.13
CA ALA A 411 -7.98 -22.07 1.45
C ALA A 411 -6.53 -22.51 1.20
N ALA A 412 -6.35 -23.81 0.93
CA ALA A 412 -5.05 -24.33 0.51
C ALA A 412 -4.57 -23.62 -0.77
N PRO A 413 -3.28 -23.24 -0.86
CA PRO A 413 -2.77 -22.59 -2.05
C PRO A 413 -2.87 -23.47 -3.30
N ILE A 414 -3.27 -22.86 -4.42
CA ILE A 414 -3.27 -23.46 -5.75
C ILE A 414 -2.11 -22.92 -6.59
N ASP A 415 -1.59 -23.72 -7.50
CA ASP A 415 -0.66 -23.24 -8.52
C ASP A 415 -1.45 -22.53 -9.63
N LEU A 416 -1.05 -21.30 -10.01
CA LEU A 416 -1.74 -20.52 -11.03
C LEU A 416 -1.41 -20.94 -12.47
N ALA A 417 -0.42 -21.82 -12.65
CA ALA A 417 -0.01 -22.36 -13.94
C ALA A 417 0.16 -23.91 -13.93
N PRO A 418 -0.88 -24.68 -13.56
CA PRO A 418 -0.76 -26.11 -13.29
C PRO A 418 -0.43 -26.93 -14.55
N GLY A 419 -0.82 -26.46 -15.73
CA GLY A 419 -0.55 -27.12 -17.03
C GLY A 419 0.83 -26.85 -17.63
N ARG A 420 1.67 -26.05 -16.95
CA ARG A 420 3.04 -25.72 -17.38
C ARG A 420 4.02 -26.18 -16.29
N PRO A 421 4.34 -27.48 -16.19
CA PRO A 421 5.13 -28.02 -15.08
C PRO A 421 6.46 -27.27 -14.92
N GLY A 422 6.78 -26.89 -13.68
CA GLY A 422 7.78 -25.88 -13.31
C GLY A 422 9.25 -26.20 -13.57
N ALA A 423 9.60 -27.32 -14.21
CA ALA A 423 11.01 -27.67 -14.44
C ALA A 423 11.70 -26.80 -15.52
N GLY A 424 10.98 -25.90 -16.19
CA GLY A 424 11.50 -25.07 -17.29
C GLY A 424 11.26 -23.58 -17.16
N PHE A 425 10.56 -23.13 -16.11
CA PHE A 425 10.15 -21.74 -15.96
C PHE A 425 10.25 -21.28 -14.51
N ASP A 426 10.85 -20.12 -14.36
CA ASP A 426 10.91 -19.30 -13.17
C ASP A 426 9.77 -18.27 -13.24
N ARG A 427 8.85 -18.32 -12.28
CA ARG A 427 7.66 -17.46 -12.24
C ARG A 427 7.71 -16.55 -11.04
N GLU A 428 7.60 -15.25 -11.31
CA GLU A 428 7.89 -14.24 -10.29
C GLU A 428 6.88 -13.10 -10.30
N ARG A 429 6.81 -12.42 -9.15
CA ARG A 429 6.14 -11.12 -8.99
C ARG A 429 4.70 -11.13 -9.53
N PRO A 430 3.82 -11.97 -8.97
CA PRO A 430 2.43 -11.92 -9.36
C PRO A 430 1.83 -10.56 -9.01
N SER A 431 0.81 -10.17 -9.76
CA SER A 431 -0.12 -9.08 -9.45
C SER A 431 -1.54 -9.58 -9.76
N VAL A 432 -2.52 -9.13 -8.99
CA VAL A 432 -3.89 -9.63 -9.05
C VAL A 432 -4.88 -8.48 -8.93
N ILE A 433 -5.96 -8.55 -9.68
CA ILE A 433 -7.13 -7.68 -9.54
C ILE A 433 -8.41 -8.51 -9.62
N ALA A 434 -9.45 -8.07 -8.93
CA ALA A 434 -10.79 -8.64 -9.08
C ALA A 434 -11.41 -8.19 -10.40
N ALA A 435 -11.68 -9.15 -11.26
CA ALA A 435 -12.45 -8.98 -12.47
C ALA A 435 -13.94 -8.80 -12.12
N ARG A 436 -14.46 -7.59 -12.31
CA ARG A 436 -15.89 -7.32 -12.09
C ARG A 436 -16.72 -7.90 -13.24
N PHE A 437 -17.45 -8.98 -12.95
CA PHE A 437 -18.53 -9.47 -13.81
C PHE A 437 -19.87 -9.32 -13.10
N PHE A 438 -20.93 -9.04 -13.86
CA PHE A 438 -22.32 -9.16 -13.39
C PHE A 438 -22.71 -10.61 -13.01
N GLN A 439 -21.83 -11.60 -13.19
CA GLN A 439 -22.09 -13.03 -13.00
C GLN A 439 -21.17 -13.72 -11.96
N GLY A 440 -20.56 -12.94 -11.06
CA GLY A 440 -19.77 -13.46 -9.93
C GLY A 440 -18.30 -13.03 -9.93
N GLU A 441 -17.64 -13.23 -8.80
CA GLU A 441 -16.25 -12.84 -8.57
C GLU A 441 -15.30 -13.66 -9.46
N GLN A 442 -14.50 -12.99 -10.29
CA GLN A 442 -13.35 -13.60 -10.93
C GLN A 442 -12.12 -12.75 -10.63
N TRP A 443 -10.93 -13.28 -10.86
CA TRP A 443 -9.69 -12.51 -10.73
C TRP A 443 -8.83 -12.68 -11.97
N VAL A 444 -8.16 -11.61 -12.35
CA VAL A 444 -7.08 -11.65 -13.34
C VAL A 444 -5.77 -11.57 -12.58
N CYS A 445 -4.92 -12.56 -12.78
CA CYS A 445 -3.57 -12.57 -12.23
C CYS A 445 -2.58 -12.44 -13.38
N VAL A 446 -1.58 -11.57 -13.24
CA VAL A 446 -0.45 -11.41 -14.17
C VAL A 446 0.86 -11.70 -13.45
N TRP A 447 1.86 -12.25 -14.14
CA TRP A 447 3.20 -12.47 -13.59
C TRP A 447 4.27 -12.50 -14.69
N THR A 448 5.53 -12.43 -14.29
CA THR A 448 6.67 -12.66 -15.19
C THR A 448 6.96 -14.16 -15.25
N GLU A 449 7.01 -14.73 -16.45
CA GLU A 449 7.49 -16.10 -16.68
C GLU A 449 8.83 -16.05 -17.43
N ARG A 450 9.89 -16.57 -16.80
CA ARG A 450 11.26 -16.61 -17.33
C ARG A 450 11.64 -18.05 -17.67
N PRO A 451 11.99 -18.37 -18.92
CA PRO A 451 12.51 -19.69 -19.26
C PRO A 451 13.88 -19.90 -18.60
N THR A 452 14.11 -21.13 -18.11
CA THR A 452 15.38 -21.50 -17.44
C THR A 452 16.52 -21.75 -18.43
N GLN A 453 16.17 -21.98 -19.70
CA GLN A 453 17.14 -22.17 -20.77
C GLN A 453 17.87 -20.86 -21.08
N ALA A 454 19.19 -20.95 -21.28
CA ALA A 454 20.01 -19.81 -21.67
C ALA A 454 19.47 -19.16 -22.96
N GLY A 455 19.31 -17.82 -22.93
CA GLY A 455 18.72 -17.05 -24.04
C GLY A 455 17.20 -17.00 -24.07
N GLY A 456 16.51 -17.65 -23.12
CA GLY A 456 15.07 -17.53 -22.95
C GLY A 456 14.64 -16.10 -22.61
N LYS A 457 13.53 -15.65 -23.21
CA LYS A 457 12.96 -14.32 -22.94
C LYS A 457 11.92 -14.40 -21.83
N ALA A 458 12.02 -13.46 -20.90
CA ALA A 458 11.00 -13.29 -19.88
C ALA A 458 9.76 -12.68 -20.54
N LYS A 459 8.61 -13.29 -20.30
CA LYS A 459 7.34 -12.91 -20.92
C LYS A 459 6.32 -12.56 -19.84
N LEU A 460 5.36 -11.74 -20.24
CA LEU A 460 4.20 -11.39 -19.46
C LEU A 460 3.14 -12.48 -19.67
N VAL A 461 2.70 -13.10 -18.58
CA VAL A 461 1.70 -14.17 -18.58
C VAL A 461 0.54 -13.76 -17.70
N ALA A 462 -0.66 -14.22 -18.06
CA ALA A 462 -1.85 -13.99 -17.26
C ALA A 462 -2.76 -15.22 -17.18
N THR A 463 -3.62 -15.26 -16.18
CA THR A 463 -4.69 -16.25 -16.05
C THR A 463 -5.93 -15.65 -15.41
N HIS A 464 -7.09 -16.21 -15.75
CA HIS A 464 -8.29 -16.04 -14.94
C HIS A 464 -8.32 -17.06 -13.82
N VAL A 465 -8.77 -16.61 -12.66
CA VAL A 465 -9.07 -17.46 -11.51
C VAL A 465 -10.57 -17.36 -11.24
N SER A 466 -11.22 -18.51 -11.27
CA SER A 466 -12.66 -18.64 -10.99
C SER A 466 -12.93 -18.63 -9.48
N PRO A 467 -14.16 -18.30 -9.03
CA PRO A 467 -14.51 -18.30 -7.61
C PRO A 467 -14.53 -19.68 -6.95
N VAL A 468 -14.49 -20.76 -7.74
CA VAL A 468 -14.31 -22.14 -7.25
C VAL A 468 -12.83 -22.53 -7.12
N GLY A 469 -11.90 -21.60 -7.36
CA GLY A 469 -10.47 -21.81 -7.21
C GLY A 469 -9.80 -22.65 -8.27
N ALA A 470 -10.40 -22.76 -9.46
CA ALA A 470 -9.69 -23.27 -10.62
C ALA A 470 -9.02 -22.10 -11.36
N ALA A 471 -7.70 -22.16 -11.51
CA ALA A 471 -6.99 -21.42 -12.55
C ALA A 471 -7.43 -21.98 -13.91
N GLN A 472 -7.86 -21.11 -14.81
CA GLN A 472 -8.50 -21.54 -16.06
C GLN A 472 -7.47 -21.63 -17.20
N SER A 473 -7.34 -20.57 -18.01
CA SER A 473 -6.44 -20.54 -19.16
C SER A 473 -5.23 -19.63 -18.88
N VAL A 474 -4.02 -20.18 -19.03
CA VAL A 474 -2.77 -19.43 -18.92
C VAL A 474 -2.39 -18.89 -20.30
N VAL A 475 -2.44 -17.57 -20.45
CA VAL A 475 -2.22 -16.88 -21.73
C VAL A 475 -0.93 -16.05 -21.66
N ASP A 476 -0.13 -16.12 -22.73
CA ASP A 476 1.02 -15.23 -22.90
C ASP A 476 0.51 -13.89 -23.45
N LEU A 477 0.61 -12.81 -22.66
CA LEU A 477 0.13 -11.48 -23.05
C LEU A 477 1.15 -10.76 -23.93
N TYR A 478 2.43 -10.80 -23.56
CA TYR A 478 3.45 -10.02 -24.24
C TYR A 478 4.85 -10.62 -24.06
N THR A 479 5.69 -10.46 -25.09
CA THR A 479 7.13 -10.72 -25.05
C THR A 479 7.82 -9.65 -25.86
N PHE A 480 8.89 -9.05 -25.33
CA PHE A 480 9.60 -8.02 -26.07
C PHE A 480 10.25 -8.57 -27.35
N PRO A 481 10.21 -7.79 -28.46
CA PRO A 481 11.16 -7.98 -29.54
C PRO A 481 12.58 -7.64 -29.03
N GLY A 482 13.62 -8.33 -29.53
CA GLY A 482 15.01 -8.10 -29.10
C GLY A 482 15.39 -8.65 -27.71
N ALA A 483 16.41 -8.10 -27.08
CA ALA A 483 17.04 -8.63 -25.85
C ALA A 483 16.39 -8.15 -24.54
N ARG A 484 15.20 -7.54 -24.59
CA ARG A 484 14.52 -7.03 -23.40
C ARG A 484 13.69 -8.13 -22.72
N HIS A 485 13.50 -7.97 -21.42
CA HIS A 485 12.81 -8.87 -20.50
C HIS A 485 11.72 -8.10 -19.76
N VAL A 486 10.55 -8.73 -19.63
CA VAL A 486 9.44 -8.22 -18.80
C VAL A 486 9.76 -8.45 -17.33
N THR A 487 9.57 -7.42 -16.49
CA THR A 487 9.79 -7.49 -15.04
C THR A 487 8.65 -6.82 -14.28
N ARG A 488 8.26 -7.36 -13.11
CA ARG A 488 7.34 -6.75 -12.14
C ARG A 488 6.03 -6.23 -12.77
N PRO A 489 5.22 -7.12 -13.37
CA PRO A 489 3.95 -6.69 -13.94
C PRO A 489 2.95 -6.35 -12.84
N LEU A 490 2.12 -5.37 -13.14
CA LEU A 490 1.00 -4.91 -12.34
C LEU A 490 -0.25 -4.94 -13.20
N VAL A 491 -1.37 -5.38 -12.64
CA VAL A 491 -2.67 -5.35 -13.31
C VAL A 491 -3.69 -4.65 -12.42
N SER A 492 -4.50 -3.79 -13.03
CA SER A 492 -5.66 -3.19 -12.39
C SER A 492 -6.71 -2.91 -13.45
N GLY A 493 -7.98 -2.82 -13.06
CA GLY A 493 -9.08 -2.65 -14.00
C GLY A 493 -10.37 -3.29 -13.52
N MET A 494 -11.42 -3.12 -14.32
CA MET A 494 -12.74 -3.69 -14.07
C MET A 494 -13.58 -3.76 -15.33
N LEU A 495 -14.76 -4.39 -15.25
CA LEU A 495 -15.71 -4.52 -16.36
C LEU A 495 -15.05 -5.06 -17.63
N ASN A 496 -14.24 -6.11 -17.45
CA ASN A 496 -13.43 -6.75 -18.49
C ASN A 496 -12.36 -5.87 -19.11
N HIS A 497 -12.14 -4.65 -18.62
CA HIS A 497 -11.13 -3.74 -19.11
C HIS A 497 -9.98 -3.64 -18.09
N TYR A 498 -8.77 -4.00 -18.52
CA TYR A 498 -7.61 -4.08 -17.65
C TYR A 498 -6.47 -3.24 -18.22
N THR A 499 -5.84 -2.46 -17.36
CA THR A 499 -4.54 -1.84 -17.61
C THR A 499 -3.46 -2.74 -17.04
N VAL A 500 -2.43 -2.99 -17.84
CA VAL A 500 -1.24 -3.74 -17.40
C VAL A 500 -0.02 -2.83 -17.53
N ALA A 501 0.71 -2.65 -16.44
CA ALA A 501 1.96 -1.91 -16.39
C ALA A 501 3.12 -2.86 -16.03
N PHE A 502 4.30 -2.67 -16.61
CA PHE A 502 5.46 -3.53 -16.36
C PHE A 502 6.78 -2.84 -16.70
N GLY A 503 7.87 -3.35 -16.14
CA GLY A 503 9.22 -2.93 -16.46
C GLY A 503 9.83 -3.67 -17.65
N GLY A 504 10.65 -2.97 -18.43
CA GLY A 504 11.56 -3.54 -19.42
C GLY A 504 13.02 -3.47 -18.96
N SER A 505 13.68 -4.63 -18.85
CA SER A 505 15.11 -4.72 -18.53
C SER A 505 15.89 -5.39 -19.67
N PHE A 506 17.14 -4.99 -19.90
CA PHE A 506 18.07 -5.69 -20.80
C PHE A 506 18.91 -6.74 -20.06
N ASP A 507 18.91 -6.70 -18.73
CA ASP A 507 19.65 -7.62 -17.90
C ASP A 507 18.68 -8.52 -17.14
N LEU A 508 18.72 -9.81 -17.46
CA LEU A 508 17.94 -10.84 -16.81
C LEU A 508 18.23 -10.96 -15.31
N ALA A 509 19.42 -10.58 -14.85
CA ALA A 509 19.78 -10.63 -13.43
C ALA A 509 19.24 -9.42 -12.65
N GLN A 510 18.82 -8.34 -13.34
CA GLN A 510 18.32 -7.13 -12.68
C GLN A 510 16.81 -7.21 -12.46
N ALA A 511 16.41 -7.05 -11.19
CA ALA A 511 15.01 -6.90 -10.81
C ALA A 511 14.44 -5.49 -11.13
N GLU A 512 15.31 -4.54 -11.45
CA GLU A 512 14.96 -3.16 -11.76
C GLU A 512 14.88 -2.96 -13.28
N ALA A 513 13.96 -2.11 -13.73
CA ALA A 513 13.73 -1.84 -15.14
C ALA A 513 14.49 -0.59 -15.59
N ASN A 514 14.78 -0.49 -16.89
CA ASN A 514 15.35 0.74 -17.47
C ASN A 514 14.28 1.62 -18.13
N GLU A 515 13.10 1.03 -18.36
CA GLU A 515 11.97 1.64 -19.04
C GLU A 515 10.68 1.01 -18.50
N LEU A 516 9.61 1.80 -18.35
CA LEU A 516 8.29 1.32 -17.95
C LEU A 516 7.34 1.35 -19.13
N PHE A 517 6.51 0.33 -19.22
CA PHE A 517 5.52 0.15 -20.27
C PHE A 517 4.13 -0.01 -19.69
N ALA A 518 3.12 0.39 -20.46
CA ALA A 518 1.74 0.05 -20.20
C ALA A 518 0.96 -0.23 -21.49
N PHE A 519 -0.10 -1.02 -21.37
CA PHE A 519 -1.16 -1.16 -22.37
C PHE A 519 -2.48 -1.47 -21.66
N ALA A 520 -3.58 -1.34 -22.39
CA ALA A 520 -4.87 -1.83 -21.96
C ALA A 520 -5.32 -3.05 -22.77
N MET A 521 -6.09 -3.92 -22.14
CA MET A 521 -6.68 -5.11 -22.77
C MET A 521 -8.13 -5.27 -22.33
N ASP A 522 -8.95 -5.81 -23.22
CA ASP A 522 -10.27 -6.34 -22.86
C ASP A 522 -10.18 -7.86 -22.67
N TRP A 523 -10.78 -8.40 -21.62
CA TRP A 523 -10.83 -9.84 -21.37
C TRP A 523 -12.19 -10.24 -20.83
N ASP A 524 -13.09 -10.62 -21.74
CA ASP A 524 -14.51 -10.92 -21.47
C ASP A 524 -14.77 -12.22 -20.72
N GLY A 525 -13.71 -12.91 -20.29
CA GLY A 525 -13.81 -14.11 -19.49
C GLY A 525 -12.80 -15.19 -19.88
N PRO A 526 -12.79 -16.28 -19.13
CA PRO A 526 -11.68 -17.23 -19.11
C PRO A 526 -11.55 -18.12 -20.35
N ASN A 527 -12.62 -18.22 -21.13
CA ASN A 527 -12.66 -19.01 -22.36
C ASN A 527 -12.37 -18.18 -23.60
N GLN A 528 -12.12 -16.87 -23.44
CA GLN A 528 -11.78 -15.96 -24.53
C GLN A 528 -10.32 -15.55 -24.41
N ALA A 529 -9.69 -15.26 -25.55
CA ALA A 529 -8.38 -14.65 -25.55
C ALA A 529 -8.51 -13.16 -25.18
N PRO A 530 -7.58 -12.61 -24.36
CA PRO A 530 -7.53 -11.18 -24.12
C PRO A 530 -7.28 -10.43 -25.43
N VAL A 531 -8.01 -9.33 -25.64
CA VAL A 531 -7.88 -8.45 -26.80
C VAL A 531 -7.07 -7.23 -26.39
N LEU A 532 -5.83 -7.15 -26.86
CA LEU A 532 -4.99 -5.96 -26.65
C LEU A 532 -5.59 -4.77 -27.41
N LEU A 533 -5.84 -3.67 -26.71
CA LEU A 533 -6.41 -2.45 -27.30
C LEU A 533 -5.33 -1.56 -27.91
N SER A 534 -4.10 -1.73 -27.44
CA SER A 534 -2.91 -1.05 -27.94
C SER A 534 -1.70 -1.96 -27.83
N ALA A 535 -0.67 -1.66 -28.62
CA ALA A 535 0.67 -2.19 -28.34
C ALA A 535 1.23 -1.53 -27.07
N PRO A 536 2.08 -2.22 -26.29
CA PRO A 536 2.73 -1.62 -25.13
C PRO A 536 3.45 -0.32 -25.48
N ARG A 537 3.17 0.73 -24.71
CA ARG A 537 3.73 2.07 -24.87
C ARG A 537 4.66 2.37 -23.72
N SER A 538 5.75 3.08 -24.01
CA SER A 538 6.64 3.60 -22.98
C SER A 538 5.92 4.70 -22.20
N ILE A 539 5.91 4.60 -20.88
CA ILE A 539 5.33 5.59 -19.96
C ILE A 539 6.40 6.31 -19.13
N ALA A 540 7.61 5.74 -19.07
CA ALA A 540 8.79 6.37 -18.50
C ALA A 540 10.06 5.71 -19.06
N GLY A 541 11.07 6.52 -19.43
CA GLY A 541 12.35 6.06 -19.99
C GLY A 541 12.48 6.29 -21.51
N PRO A 542 13.57 5.79 -22.13
CA PRO A 542 14.70 5.08 -21.51
C PRO A 542 15.56 6.03 -20.68
N LEU A 543 15.96 5.60 -19.48
CA LEU A 543 16.88 6.39 -18.65
C LEU A 543 18.34 6.24 -19.12
N SER A 544 19.18 7.22 -18.76
CA SER A 544 20.63 7.13 -18.95
C SER A 544 21.23 5.96 -18.16
N SER A 545 22.40 5.46 -18.58
CA SER A 545 23.07 4.31 -17.93
C SER A 545 23.17 4.46 -16.41
N GLY A 546 22.63 3.50 -15.67
CA GLY A 546 22.69 3.44 -14.20
C GLY A 546 21.47 4.00 -13.47
N ALA A 547 20.50 4.56 -14.19
CA ALA A 547 19.22 4.97 -13.63
C ALA A 547 18.19 3.86 -13.84
N THR A 548 17.34 3.61 -12.84
CA THR A 548 16.39 2.50 -12.85
C THR A 548 14.99 2.94 -12.45
N LEU A 549 14.01 2.21 -12.98
CA LEU A 549 12.60 2.37 -12.74
C LEU A 549 12.07 1.11 -12.08
N GLN A 550 11.26 1.29 -11.05
CA GLN A 550 10.56 0.19 -10.41
C GLN A 550 9.08 0.53 -10.35
N PRO A 551 8.21 -0.16 -11.12
CA PRO A 551 6.78 -0.06 -10.90
C PRO A 551 6.49 -0.68 -9.53
N ILE A 552 5.67 0.00 -8.74
CA ILE A 552 5.35 -0.43 -7.37
C ILE A 552 3.89 -0.84 -7.28
N GLU A 553 3.00 0.03 -7.74
CA GLU A 553 1.56 -0.20 -7.65
C GLU A 553 0.82 0.49 -8.79
N LEU A 554 -0.35 -0.07 -9.13
CA LEU A 554 -1.22 0.38 -10.19
C LEU A 554 -2.64 0.30 -9.65
N ASP A 555 -3.40 1.39 -9.79
CA ASP A 555 -4.83 1.35 -9.55
C ASP A 555 -5.61 1.99 -10.69
N HIS A 556 -6.86 1.60 -10.84
CA HIS A 556 -7.73 2.02 -11.93
C HIS A 556 -8.83 2.94 -11.41
N ASP A 557 -9.30 3.80 -12.30
CA ASP A 557 -10.36 4.73 -12.03
C ASP A 557 -11.72 4.02 -12.15
N GLU A 558 -12.48 4.08 -11.05
CA GLU A 558 -13.82 3.50 -10.94
C GLU A 558 -14.96 4.39 -11.43
N TYR A 559 -14.66 5.63 -11.81
CA TYR A 559 -15.62 6.60 -12.29
C TYR A 559 -15.84 6.51 -13.81
N THR A 560 -14.77 6.42 -14.58
CA THR A 560 -14.79 6.37 -16.06
C THR A 560 -14.45 4.99 -16.62
N PHE A 561 -13.91 4.10 -15.78
CA PHE A 561 -13.40 2.77 -16.18
C PHE A 561 -12.35 2.82 -17.29
N SER A 562 -11.75 3.98 -17.52
CA SER A 562 -10.83 4.23 -18.63
C SER A 562 -9.46 4.66 -18.15
N HIS A 563 -9.33 5.29 -16.99
CA HIS A 563 -8.02 5.74 -16.52
C HIS A 563 -7.40 4.75 -15.55
N ALA A 564 -6.09 4.82 -15.45
CA ALA A 564 -5.34 4.19 -14.38
C ALA A 564 -4.23 5.13 -13.91
N ALA A 565 -3.71 4.90 -12.71
CA ALA A 565 -2.52 5.56 -12.20
C ALA A 565 -1.50 4.52 -11.77
N VAL A 566 -0.28 4.67 -12.28
CA VAL A 566 0.86 3.85 -11.88
C VAL A 566 1.84 4.69 -11.09
N VAL A 567 2.26 4.17 -9.95
CA VAL A 567 3.32 4.78 -9.13
C VAL A 567 4.60 3.99 -9.28
N TYR A 568 5.71 4.71 -9.37
CA TYR A 568 7.02 4.12 -9.59
C TYR A 568 8.12 4.92 -8.90
N LEU A 569 9.20 4.21 -8.58
CA LEU A 569 10.43 4.82 -8.12
C LEU A 569 11.35 5.07 -9.31
N GLU A 570 11.91 6.26 -9.38
CA GLU A 570 12.96 6.65 -10.32
C GLU A 570 14.27 6.81 -9.54
N ARG A 571 15.21 5.90 -9.76
CA ARG A 571 16.58 6.01 -9.25
C ARG A 571 17.43 6.71 -10.30
N SER A 572 18.06 7.81 -9.92
CA SER A 572 18.99 8.55 -10.79
C SER A 572 20.31 8.79 -10.06
N SER A 573 21.41 8.86 -10.82
CA SER A 573 22.71 9.27 -10.27
C SER A 573 23.02 10.70 -10.72
N VAL A 574 23.05 11.63 -9.78
CA VAL A 574 23.37 13.04 -10.04
C VAL A 574 24.64 13.38 -9.27
N GLY A 575 25.75 13.62 -9.98
CA GLY A 575 27.04 13.91 -9.36
C GLY A 575 27.63 12.76 -8.55
N GLY A 576 27.27 11.51 -8.86
CA GLY A 576 27.70 10.32 -8.12
C GLY A 576 26.85 9.99 -6.89
N THR A 577 25.94 10.88 -6.50
CA THR A 577 24.94 10.60 -5.46
C THR A 577 23.71 9.97 -6.08
N GLN A 578 23.31 8.81 -5.56
CA GLN A 578 22.04 8.18 -5.91
C GLN A 578 20.90 8.98 -5.31
N ARG A 579 19.85 9.21 -6.10
CA ARG A 579 18.64 9.91 -5.69
C ARG A 579 17.43 9.07 -6.10
N LEU A 580 16.62 8.69 -5.12
CA LEU A 580 15.34 8.03 -5.34
C LEU A 580 14.19 9.03 -5.32
N ARG A 581 13.44 9.09 -6.43
CA ARG A 581 12.23 9.91 -6.57
C ARG A 581 11.01 9.03 -6.65
N SER A 582 9.90 9.51 -6.10
CA SER A 582 8.60 8.89 -6.29
C SER A 582 7.82 9.67 -7.34
N ARG A 583 7.32 8.96 -8.35
CA ARG A 583 6.54 9.52 -9.45
C ARG A 583 5.23 8.77 -9.61
N VAL A 584 4.27 9.47 -10.19
CA VAL A 584 3.00 8.91 -10.64
C VAL A 584 2.78 9.28 -12.10
N ALA A 585 2.22 8.35 -12.86
CA ALA A 585 1.75 8.56 -14.22
C ALA A 585 0.27 8.19 -14.32
N ARG A 586 -0.56 9.07 -14.88
CA ARG A 586 -1.93 8.73 -15.26
C ARG A 586 -1.93 8.20 -16.69
N LEU A 587 -2.64 7.11 -16.88
CA LEU A 587 -2.83 6.41 -18.13
C LEU A 587 -4.28 6.57 -18.60
N GLY A 588 -4.49 6.69 -19.91
CA GLY A 588 -5.82 6.66 -20.53
C GLY A 588 -6.30 5.25 -20.85
N GLY A 589 -7.47 5.15 -21.50
CA GLY A 589 -8.19 3.90 -21.78
C GLY A 589 -7.51 2.95 -22.76
N THR A 590 -6.39 3.34 -23.36
CA THR A 590 -5.53 2.43 -24.13
C THR A 590 -4.17 2.20 -23.47
N GLY A 591 -3.96 2.69 -22.24
CA GLY A 591 -2.68 2.66 -21.54
C GLY A 591 -1.68 3.73 -22.01
N GLY A 592 -2.12 4.72 -22.80
CA GLY A 592 -1.29 5.86 -23.20
C GLY A 592 -1.07 6.84 -22.04
N LEU A 593 0.10 7.48 -22.02
CA LEU A 593 0.47 8.44 -20.98
C LEU A 593 -0.26 9.77 -21.15
N LEU A 594 -1.05 10.16 -20.15
CA LEU A 594 -1.78 11.43 -20.13
C LEU A 594 -1.02 12.52 -19.39
N GLU A 595 -0.60 12.21 -18.16
CA GLU A 595 0.11 13.15 -17.28
C GLU A 595 1.12 12.41 -16.40
N THR A 596 2.17 13.13 -15.99
CA THR A 596 3.13 12.70 -14.97
C THR A 596 3.27 13.74 -13.89
N ALA A 597 3.48 13.28 -12.66
CA ALA A 597 3.79 14.16 -11.54
C ALA A 597 4.86 13.54 -10.63
N THR A 598 5.64 14.41 -10.01
CA THR A 598 6.60 14.03 -8.97
C THR A 598 5.95 14.18 -7.60
N LEU A 599 5.86 13.08 -6.87
CA LEU A 599 5.23 13.01 -5.56
C LEU A 599 6.21 13.42 -4.45
N PHE A 600 7.46 12.98 -4.60
CA PHE A 600 8.51 13.22 -3.65
C PHE A 600 9.86 13.35 -4.36
N ASP A 601 10.52 14.48 -4.14
CA ASP A 601 11.85 14.78 -4.67
C ASP A 601 12.65 15.71 -3.75
N THR A 602 12.64 15.43 -2.44
CA THR A 602 13.40 16.23 -1.47
C THR A 602 14.89 15.90 -1.57
N ALA A 603 15.74 16.93 -1.74
CA ALA A 603 17.18 16.73 -1.78
C ALA A 603 17.70 16.11 -0.47
N GLY A 604 18.49 15.04 -0.58
CA GLY A 604 19.05 14.32 0.57
C GLY A 604 18.10 13.35 1.25
N GLN A 605 16.91 13.11 0.69
CA GLN A 605 15.97 12.10 1.19
C GLN A 605 15.58 11.17 0.04
N ASP A 606 15.65 9.87 0.28
CA ASP A 606 15.21 8.88 -0.70
C ASP A 606 13.72 8.60 -0.57
N ALA A 607 13.01 8.65 -1.70
CA ALA A 607 11.65 8.17 -1.77
C ALA A 607 11.61 6.65 -1.58
N ALA A 608 10.59 6.16 -0.90
CA ALA A 608 10.42 4.75 -0.64
C ALA A 608 8.98 4.29 -0.91
N ALA A 609 8.88 3.19 -1.66
CA ALA A 609 7.69 2.35 -1.79
C ALA A 609 6.35 3.11 -1.92
N PRO A 610 6.14 3.92 -2.97
CA PRO A 610 4.86 4.58 -3.18
C PRO A 610 3.72 3.62 -3.45
N SER A 611 2.51 4.05 -3.11
CA SER A 611 1.28 3.28 -3.22
C SER A 611 0.16 4.17 -3.76
N VAL A 612 -0.77 3.62 -4.54
CA VAL A 612 -1.86 4.37 -5.16
C VAL A 612 -3.19 3.65 -5.01
N VAL A 613 -4.24 4.42 -4.72
CA VAL A 613 -5.62 3.94 -4.72
C VAL A 613 -6.56 5.02 -5.26
N TYR A 614 -7.60 4.60 -5.97
CA TYR A 614 -8.64 5.46 -6.50
C TYR A 614 -9.79 5.61 -5.50
N SER A 615 -10.19 6.86 -5.25
CA SER A 615 -11.38 7.16 -4.46
C SER A 615 -12.53 7.49 -5.39
N TYR A 616 -13.51 6.59 -5.48
CA TYR A 616 -14.73 6.82 -6.27
C TYR A 616 -15.50 8.06 -5.80
N ALA A 617 -15.71 8.20 -4.48
CA ALA A 617 -16.41 9.33 -3.89
C ALA A 617 -15.72 10.67 -4.16
N ALA A 618 -14.39 10.72 -4.12
CA ALA A 618 -13.60 11.93 -4.36
C ALA A 618 -13.16 12.11 -5.83
N ARG A 619 -13.46 11.16 -6.71
CA ARG A 619 -13.06 11.10 -8.14
C ARG A 619 -11.60 11.47 -8.37
N ARG A 620 -10.70 10.83 -7.61
CA ARG A 620 -9.27 11.12 -7.66
C ARG A 620 -8.44 9.90 -7.29
N PHE A 621 -7.26 9.81 -7.88
CA PHE A 621 -6.21 8.93 -7.35
C PHE A 621 -5.58 9.60 -6.15
N THR A 622 -5.41 8.83 -5.09
CA THR A 622 -4.68 9.23 -3.90
C THR A 622 -3.43 8.39 -3.83
N VAL A 623 -2.30 9.06 -3.62
CA VAL A 623 -0.99 8.46 -3.67
C VAL A 623 -0.30 8.70 -2.35
N ALA A 624 0.29 7.65 -1.79
CA ALA A 624 1.19 7.74 -0.65
C ALA A 624 2.61 7.43 -1.10
N SER A 625 3.61 8.09 -0.51
CA SER A 625 5.02 7.81 -0.74
C SER A 625 5.77 7.89 0.58
N GLY A 626 6.53 6.85 0.89
CA GLY A 626 7.46 6.88 2.00
C GLY A 626 8.64 7.82 1.74
N ALA A 627 9.22 8.36 2.81
CA ALA A 627 10.53 9.02 2.81
C ALA A 627 11.48 8.32 3.79
N ALA A 628 12.74 8.12 3.39
CA ALA A 628 13.72 7.38 4.19
C ALA A 628 14.25 8.15 5.43
N ILE A 629 13.99 9.46 5.55
CA ILE A 629 14.57 10.33 6.58
C ILE A 629 13.54 11.40 6.98
N GLY A 630 13.28 11.56 8.29
CA GLY A 630 12.57 12.73 8.84
C GLY A 630 11.38 12.40 9.76
N SER A 631 10.70 13.45 10.24
CA SER A 631 9.55 13.36 11.16
C SER A 631 8.23 13.03 10.47
N ALA A 632 8.18 13.02 9.14
CA ALA A 632 6.99 12.66 8.36
C ALA A 632 7.34 11.51 7.41
N PRO A 633 7.16 10.24 7.83
CA PRO A 633 7.62 9.11 7.04
C PRO A 633 6.76 8.87 5.80
N VAL A 634 5.55 9.43 5.72
CA VAL A 634 4.62 9.24 4.58
C VAL A 634 4.15 10.59 4.06
N HIS A 635 4.36 10.80 2.76
CA HIS A 635 3.91 11.93 1.97
C HIS A 635 2.68 11.55 1.16
N LEU A 636 1.73 12.46 1.06
CA LEU A 636 0.51 12.25 0.29
C LEU A 636 0.46 13.18 -0.92
N GLY A 637 -0.08 12.68 -2.00
CA GLY A 637 -0.45 13.45 -3.18
C GLY A 637 -1.78 12.96 -3.74
N THR A 638 -2.41 13.77 -4.59
CA THR A 638 -3.61 13.34 -5.30
C THR A 638 -3.55 13.75 -6.76
N LEU A 639 -4.04 12.89 -7.65
CA LEU A 639 -4.31 13.22 -9.04
C LEU A 639 -5.83 13.32 -9.23
N GLN A 640 -6.33 14.54 -9.37
CA GLN A 640 -7.75 14.82 -9.56
C GLN A 640 -8.08 14.83 -11.04
N HIS A 641 -9.27 14.37 -11.42
CA HIS A 641 -9.77 14.69 -12.75
C HIS A 641 -10.04 16.21 -12.85
N PRO A 642 -9.74 16.84 -14.00
CA PRO A 642 -10.03 18.26 -14.20
C PRO A 642 -11.52 18.54 -14.02
N GLY A 643 -11.85 19.45 -13.10
CA GLY A 643 -13.24 19.82 -12.81
C GLY A 643 -13.91 20.63 -13.93
N ASP A 644 -13.13 21.17 -14.86
CA ASP A 644 -13.58 21.88 -16.05
C ASP A 644 -13.74 20.97 -17.28
N ALA A 645 -13.58 19.65 -17.13
CA ALA A 645 -14.01 18.66 -18.11
C ALA A 645 -15.54 18.56 -18.10
N LEU A 646 -16.22 19.50 -18.76
CA LEU A 646 -17.67 19.62 -18.70
C LEU A 646 -18.28 19.88 -20.07
N VAL A 647 -19.57 19.57 -20.17
CA VAL A 647 -20.38 19.96 -21.31
C VAL A 647 -21.29 21.09 -20.89
N SER A 648 -21.17 22.21 -21.60
CA SER A 648 -22.03 23.37 -21.38
C SER A 648 -22.94 23.56 -22.58
N ASN A 649 -24.22 23.80 -22.34
CA ASN A 649 -25.15 24.12 -23.42
C ASN A 649 -24.90 25.56 -23.86
N ILE A 650 -24.58 25.72 -25.14
CA ILE A 650 -24.34 27.00 -25.78
C ILE A 650 -25.41 27.26 -26.85
N GLY A 651 -26.10 28.39 -26.73
CA GLY A 651 -27.15 28.79 -27.68
C GLY A 651 -28.50 28.08 -27.50
N GLY A 652 -29.45 28.45 -28.37
CA GLY A 652 -30.80 27.91 -28.38
C GLY A 652 -31.08 27.14 -29.67
N GLY A 653 -31.44 25.87 -29.52
CA GLY A 653 -32.10 25.07 -30.51
C GLY A 653 -33.56 25.48 -30.66
N CYS A 654 -34.25 24.85 -31.60
CA CYS A 654 -35.69 25.02 -31.80
C CYS A 654 -36.48 23.73 -31.58
N GLY A 655 -35.79 22.64 -31.27
CA GLY A 655 -36.36 21.37 -30.84
C GLY A 655 -36.34 21.20 -29.32
N ALA A 656 -37.03 20.15 -28.86
CA ALA A 656 -37.04 19.76 -27.45
C ALA A 656 -35.85 18.86 -27.07
N ALA A 657 -35.16 18.27 -28.07
CA ALA A 657 -34.05 17.36 -27.85
C ALA A 657 -32.81 18.09 -27.30
N ARG A 658 -32.14 17.49 -26.32
CA ARG A 658 -30.97 18.08 -25.64
C ARG A 658 -29.74 17.24 -25.87
N ILE A 659 -28.58 17.89 -25.85
CA ILE A 659 -27.29 17.22 -25.83
C ILE A 659 -26.96 16.87 -24.38
N LEU A 660 -26.70 15.60 -24.17
CA LEU A 660 -26.14 15.04 -22.94
C LEU A 660 -24.78 14.43 -23.26
N SER A 661 -23.93 14.31 -22.27
CA SER A 661 -22.71 13.53 -22.40
C SER A 661 -22.25 13.00 -21.06
N SER A 662 -21.38 11.99 -21.11
CA SER A 662 -20.51 11.69 -19.98
C SER A 662 -19.39 12.74 -19.86
N THR A 663 -18.63 12.72 -18.76
CA THR A 663 -17.55 13.70 -18.52
C THR A 663 -16.43 13.53 -19.56
N PRO A 664 -16.10 14.58 -20.34
CA PRO A 664 -15.14 14.52 -21.43
C PRO A 664 -13.68 14.55 -20.93
N LEU A 665 -13.23 13.46 -20.33
CA LEU A 665 -11.86 13.33 -19.81
C LEU A 665 -10.93 12.81 -20.91
N ALA A 666 -9.79 13.48 -21.14
CA ALA A 666 -8.80 13.05 -22.12
C ALA A 666 -8.38 11.60 -21.88
N GLY A 667 -8.38 10.77 -22.93
CA GLY A 667 -8.11 9.34 -22.81
C GLY A 667 -9.30 8.48 -22.36
N SER A 668 -10.48 9.04 -22.09
CA SER A 668 -11.68 8.27 -21.75
C SER A 668 -12.17 7.43 -22.93
N ARG A 669 -12.30 6.12 -22.73
CA ARG A 669 -12.86 5.20 -23.73
C ARG A 669 -14.39 5.23 -23.74
N LEU A 670 -14.99 5.55 -22.59
CA LEU A 670 -16.44 5.55 -22.38
C LEU A 670 -17.04 6.96 -22.50
N PHE A 671 -16.32 7.89 -23.12
CA PHE A 671 -16.92 9.16 -23.49
C PHE A 671 -18.02 8.92 -24.52
N GLU A 672 -19.21 9.45 -24.25
CA GLU A 672 -20.36 9.35 -25.13
C GLU A 672 -21.09 10.67 -25.19
N VAL A 673 -21.64 10.96 -26.36
CA VAL A 673 -22.58 12.05 -26.57
C VAL A 673 -23.94 11.44 -26.86
N ALA A 674 -24.93 11.82 -26.07
CA ALA A 674 -26.30 11.36 -26.22
C ALA A 674 -27.22 12.53 -26.56
N LEU A 675 -28.32 12.20 -27.22
CA LEU A 675 -29.44 13.08 -27.42
C LEU A 675 -30.65 12.46 -26.76
N ASP A 676 -31.36 13.22 -25.94
CA ASP A 676 -32.62 12.79 -25.30
C ASP A 676 -33.82 13.53 -25.91
N HIS A 677 -35.04 13.16 -25.51
CA HIS A 677 -36.30 13.78 -25.96
C HIS A 677 -36.50 13.82 -27.50
N LEU A 678 -35.90 12.89 -28.23
CA LEU A 678 -36.18 12.70 -29.66
C LEU A 678 -37.57 12.07 -29.83
N PRO A 679 -38.28 12.35 -30.94
CA PRO A 679 -39.38 11.49 -31.35
C PRO A 679 -38.88 10.04 -31.48
N PRO A 680 -39.66 9.03 -31.06
CA PRO A 680 -39.24 7.64 -31.16
C PRO A 680 -38.84 7.26 -32.60
N ASN A 681 -37.68 6.63 -32.76
CA ASN A 681 -37.12 6.27 -34.06
C ASN A 681 -36.82 7.46 -35.00
N ALA A 682 -36.67 8.68 -34.47
CA ALA A 682 -36.32 9.83 -35.27
C ALA A 682 -34.92 9.65 -35.90
N PRO A 683 -34.75 9.88 -37.22
CA PRO A 683 -33.43 9.98 -37.81
C PRO A 683 -32.76 11.26 -37.31
N VAL A 684 -31.49 11.17 -36.95
CA VAL A 684 -30.70 12.27 -36.41
C VAL A 684 -29.39 12.39 -37.17
N LEU A 685 -28.90 13.62 -37.31
CA LEU A 685 -27.58 13.93 -37.79
C LEU A 685 -26.87 14.79 -36.74
N LEU A 686 -25.81 14.25 -36.14
CA LEU A 686 -25.01 14.91 -35.11
C LEU A 686 -23.76 15.53 -35.75
N TRP A 687 -23.54 16.81 -35.50
CA TRP A 687 -22.41 17.57 -36.03
C TRP A 687 -21.39 17.87 -34.95
N PHE A 688 -20.11 17.70 -35.27
CA PHE A 688 -18.96 18.03 -34.42
C PHE A 688 -18.09 19.07 -35.10
N SER A 689 -17.64 20.08 -34.38
CA SER A 689 -16.71 21.10 -34.87
C SER A 689 -15.70 21.52 -33.80
N LEU A 690 -14.51 21.97 -34.20
CA LEU A 690 -13.54 22.64 -33.32
C LEU A 690 -13.76 24.17 -33.29
N GLY A 691 -14.60 24.70 -34.19
CA GLY A 691 -14.96 26.11 -34.23
C GLY A 691 -16.42 26.32 -33.80
N GLU A 692 -16.65 27.40 -33.04
CA GLU A 692 -17.99 27.93 -32.84
C GLU A 692 -18.31 28.92 -33.97
N ALA A 693 -19.52 28.83 -34.49
CA ALA A 693 -20.07 29.85 -35.38
C ALA A 693 -21.50 30.22 -34.93
N SER A 694 -22.16 31.11 -35.65
CA SER A 694 -23.55 31.46 -35.35
C SER A 694 -24.28 31.81 -36.64
N PHE A 695 -24.85 30.80 -37.30
CA PHE A 695 -25.60 30.97 -38.55
C PHE A 695 -27.10 30.82 -38.33
N SER A 696 -27.89 31.83 -38.74
CA SER A 696 -29.35 31.71 -38.72
C SER A 696 -29.83 30.70 -39.76
N LEU A 697 -30.70 29.78 -39.36
CA LEU A 697 -31.30 28.78 -40.26
C LEU A 697 -32.70 29.18 -40.76
N ALA A 698 -33.13 30.43 -40.51
CA ALA A 698 -34.42 30.94 -40.98
C ALA A 698 -34.59 30.80 -42.51
N GLY A 699 -33.50 30.96 -43.27
CA GLY A 699 -33.49 30.83 -44.73
C GLY A 699 -33.84 29.44 -45.26
N ILE A 700 -33.75 28.40 -44.43
CA ILE A 700 -34.13 27.01 -44.77
C ILE A 700 -35.41 26.57 -44.03
N GLY A 701 -36.21 27.50 -43.53
CA GLY A 701 -37.50 27.20 -42.88
C GLY A 701 -37.41 26.86 -41.39
N LEU A 702 -36.21 26.98 -40.79
CA LEU A 702 -35.94 26.77 -39.37
C LEU A 702 -35.92 28.11 -38.64
N GLN A 703 -37.11 28.72 -38.50
CA GLN A 703 -37.26 30.04 -37.86
C GLN A 703 -36.85 29.99 -36.39
N GLY A 704 -35.99 30.93 -35.97
CA GLY A 704 -35.48 31.00 -34.59
C GLY A 704 -34.34 30.04 -34.26
N CYS A 705 -33.99 29.10 -35.14
CA CYS A 705 -32.88 28.17 -34.91
C CYS A 705 -31.54 28.78 -35.36
N THR A 706 -30.48 28.56 -34.58
CA THR A 706 -29.11 28.99 -34.92
C THR A 706 -28.17 27.79 -34.93
N LEU A 707 -27.45 27.60 -36.04
CA LEU A 707 -26.35 26.65 -36.13
C LEU A 707 -25.13 27.24 -35.42
N ARG A 708 -24.66 26.55 -34.38
CA ARG A 708 -23.54 26.98 -33.53
C ARG A 708 -22.22 26.26 -33.81
N VAL A 709 -22.27 25.14 -34.51
CA VAL A 709 -21.07 24.45 -35.01
C VAL A 709 -20.58 25.15 -36.28
N ASP A 710 -19.28 25.45 -36.37
CA ASP A 710 -18.68 26.03 -37.57
C ASP A 710 -18.45 24.95 -38.65
N PRO A 711 -19.18 24.96 -39.78
CA PRO A 711 -18.96 24.01 -40.86
C PRO A 711 -17.71 24.34 -41.69
N ALA A 712 -17.11 25.53 -41.51
CA ALA A 712 -15.86 25.92 -42.13
C ALA A 712 -14.62 25.52 -41.30
N SER A 713 -14.83 25.03 -40.07
CA SER A 713 -13.77 24.48 -39.24
C SER A 713 -13.01 23.38 -40.00
N PRO A 714 -11.67 23.33 -39.88
CA PRO A 714 -10.87 22.25 -40.50
C PRO A 714 -11.26 20.86 -39.99
N PHE A 715 -11.95 20.80 -38.85
CA PHE A 715 -12.61 19.61 -38.35
C PHE A 715 -14.11 19.90 -38.26
N PHE A 716 -14.87 19.41 -39.25
CA PHE A 716 -16.33 19.34 -39.21
C PHE A 716 -16.75 17.92 -39.60
N VAL A 717 -17.40 17.21 -38.67
CA VAL A 717 -17.81 15.83 -38.89
C VAL A 717 -19.31 15.69 -38.65
N SER A 718 -19.97 14.95 -39.54
CA SER A 718 -21.41 14.67 -39.47
C SER A 718 -21.63 13.17 -39.29
N VAL A 719 -22.33 12.80 -38.23
CA VAL A 719 -22.58 11.40 -37.86
C VAL A 719 -24.09 11.13 -37.86
N PRO A 720 -24.60 10.26 -38.76
CA PRO A 720 -26.00 9.87 -38.72
C PRO A 720 -26.24 8.91 -37.55
N LEU A 721 -27.33 9.16 -36.81
CA LEU A 721 -27.82 8.33 -35.71
C LEU A 721 -29.31 8.05 -35.91
N LEU A 722 -29.83 7.08 -35.17
CA LEU A 722 -31.25 6.79 -35.10
C LEU A 722 -31.65 6.82 -33.63
N GLY A 723 -32.65 7.63 -33.29
CA GLY A 723 -33.27 7.59 -31.97
C GLY A 723 -33.86 6.22 -31.72
N ASP A 724 -33.83 5.73 -30.49
CA ASP A 724 -34.46 4.49 -30.11
C ASP A 724 -35.96 4.68 -29.80
N ALA A 725 -36.60 3.64 -29.27
CA ALA A 725 -38.01 3.69 -28.90
C ALA A 725 -38.30 4.59 -27.69
N SER A 726 -37.29 4.88 -26.87
CA SER A 726 -37.38 5.78 -25.71
C SER A 726 -37.14 7.24 -26.07
N GLY A 727 -36.69 7.52 -27.31
CA GLY A 727 -36.35 8.86 -27.77
C GLY A 727 -34.91 9.25 -27.44
N GLU A 728 -34.01 8.28 -27.30
CA GLU A 728 -32.59 8.50 -27.05
C GLU A 728 -31.74 8.09 -28.25
N ALA A 729 -30.69 8.84 -28.56
CA ALA A 729 -29.66 8.47 -29.54
C ALA A 729 -28.27 8.69 -28.95
N THR A 730 -27.48 7.63 -28.83
CA THR A 730 -26.15 7.68 -28.20
C THR A 730 -25.03 7.38 -29.20
N LEU A 731 -23.99 8.20 -29.18
CA LEU A 731 -22.77 8.03 -29.95
C LEU A 731 -21.57 7.89 -28.99
N PRO A 732 -21.00 6.68 -28.85
CA PRO A 732 -19.74 6.50 -28.12
C PRO A 732 -18.55 7.05 -28.93
N ILE A 733 -17.77 7.92 -28.33
CA ILE A 733 -16.62 8.62 -28.92
C ILE A 733 -15.42 8.43 -27.99
N PRO A 734 -14.59 7.38 -28.17
CA PRO A 734 -13.40 7.23 -27.35
C PRO A 734 -12.45 8.43 -27.60
N LEU A 735 -12.03 9.07 -26.52
CA LEU A 735 -11.08 10.18 -26.55
C LEU A 735 -9.64 9.61 -26.57
N PRO A 736 -8.76 10.11 -27.45
CA PRO A 736 -7.40 9.58 -27.58
C PRO A 736 -6.55 9.93 -26.34
N ASP A 737 -5.62 9.04 -26.02
CA ASP A 737 -4.64 9.20 -24.92
C ASP A 737 -3.20 9.39 -25.40
N ALA A 738 -2.93 9.34 -26.71
CA ALA A 738 -1.60 9.61 -27.27
C ALA A 738 -1.66 10.15 -28.73
N PRO A 739 -1.28 11.43 -28.95
CA PRO A 739 -1.22 12.46 -27.92
C PRO A 739 -2.62 12.72 -27.33
N PRO A 740 -2.72 13.11 -26.05
CA PRO A 740 -4.00 13.39 -25.43
C PRO A 740 -4.72 14.54 -26.15
N PHE A 741 -6.02 14.38 -26.42
CA PHE A 741 -6.82 15.48 -26.96
C PHE A 741 -7.30 16.38 -25.83
N VAL A 742 -6.86 17.63 -25.83
CA VAL A 742 -7.30 18.69 -24.91
C VAL A 742 -7.79 19.87 -25.73
N GLY A 743 -9.04 20.29 -25.52
CA GLY A 743 -9.66 21.36 -26.30
C GLY A 743 -11.17 21.32 -26.23
N ASN A 744 -11.81 22.33 -26.82
CA ASN A 744 -13.27 22.41 -26.85
C ASN A 744 -13.78 21.84 -28.18
N VAL A 745 -14.80 20.98 -28.10
CA VAL A 745 -15.51 20.43 -29.25
C VAL A 745 -16.95 20.90 -29.19
N PHE A 746 -17.41 21.57 -30.24
CA PHE A 746 -18.79 22.02 -30.36
C PHE A 746 -19.61 20.93 -31.02
N VAL A 747 -20.79 20.65 -30.45
CA VAL A 747 -21.69 19.60 -30.91
C VAL A 747 -23.09 20.16 -31.11
N GLN A 748 -23.76 19.79 -32.20
CA GLN A 748 -25.17 20.12 -32.41
C GLN A 748 -25.88 19.03 -33.22
N GLY A 749 -27.11 18.68 -32.87
CA GLY A 749 -27.91 17.70 -33.59
C GLY A 749 -29.04 18.34 -34.41
N ILE A 750 -29.32 17.80 -35.59
CA ILE A 750 -30.56 18.04 -36.35
C ILE A 750 -31.31 16.71 -36.45
N TYR A 751 -32.63 16.73 -36.24
CA TYR A 751 -33.44 15.51 -36.20
C TYR A 751 -34.78 15.66 -36.92
N GLY A 752 -35.29 14.53 -37.40
CA GLY A 752 -36.60 14.43 -38.04
C GLY A 752 -37.74 14.50 -37.03
N ALA A 753 -38.65 15.44 -37.23
CA ALA A 753 -39.87 15.62 -36.45
C ALA A 753 -41.07 15.92 -37.38
N PRO A 754 -41.90 14.92 -37.69
CA PRO A 754 -43.05 15.10 -38.57
C PRO A 754 -43.98 16.22 -38.10
N GLY A 755 -44.31 17.14 -39.01
CA GLY A 755 -45.20 18.28 -38.75
C GLY A 755 -44.52 19.50 -38.10
N ALA A 756 -43.21 19.44 -37.82
CA ALA A 756 -42.51 20.56 -37.16
C ALA A 756 -42.37 21.81 -38.06
N ASN A 757 -42.10 21.61 -39.36
CA ASN A 757 -42.05 22.66 -40.39
C ASN A 757 -42.10 22.01 -41.79
N ALA A 758 -41.93 22.81 -42.85
CA ALA A 758 -41.96 22.34 -44.24
C ALA A 758 -40.92 21.23 -44.55
N LEU A 759 -39.83 21.16 -43.78
CA LEU A 759 -38.78 20.15 -43.94
C LEU A 759 -38.91 19.00 -42.93
N ASN A 760 -39.82 19.09 -41.96
CA ASN A 760 -39.94 18.15 -40.83
C ASN A 760 -38.62 17.99 -40.05
N LEU A 761 -37.86 19.07 -39.86
CA LEU A 761 -36.59 19.05 -39.15
C LEU A 761 -36.62 19.95 -37.92
N LEU A 762 -35.95 19.57 -36.84
CA LEU A 762 -35.70 20.41 -35.66
C LEU A 762 -34.23 20.35 -35.27
N LEU A 763 -33.74 21.40 -34.63
CA LEU A 763 -32.36 21.52 -34.19
C LEU A 763 -32.30 21.47 -32.66
N THR A 764 -31.36 20.70 -32.11
CA THR A 764 -31.07 20.66 -30.67
C THR A 764 -30.40 21.97 -30.23
N ASP A 765 -30.37 22.21 -28.92
CA ASP A 765 -29.37 23.12 -28.34
C ASP A 765 -27.96 22.65 -28.75
N ALA A 766 -27.00 23.58 -28.89
CA ALA A 766 -25.61 23.18 -29.10
C ALA A 766 -24.93 22.95 -27.75
N GLY A 767 -23.97 22.05 -27.73
CA GLY A 767 -23.12 21.77 -26.58
C GLY A 767 -21.67 22.14 -26.89
N GLU A 768 -21.01 22.81 -25.96
CA GLU A 768 -19.56 22.93 -25.91
C GLU A 768 -19.04 21.84 -24.98
N VAL A 769 -18.28 20.91 -25.55
CA VAL A 769 -17.62 19.82 -24.85
C VAL A 769 -16.18 20.23 -24.56
N ALA A 770 -15.90 20.67 -23.35
CA ALA A 770 -14.57 21.01 -22.90
C ALA A 770 -13.80 19.73 -22.52
N VAL A 771 -13.01 19.18 -23.45
CA VAL A 771 -12.13 18.04 -23.16
C VAL A 771 -10.88 18.54 -22.43
N ARG A 772 -10.54 17.90 -21.33
CA ARG A 772 -9.41 18.27 -20.47
C ARG A 772 -8.57 17.07 -20.06
#